data_AF-A0A7X8EMZ6-F1
#
_entry.id   AF-A0A7X8EMZ6-F1
#
_cell.length_a   1.000
_cell.length_b   1.000
_cell.length_c   1.000
_cell.angle_alpha   90.00
_cell.angle_beta   90.00
_cell.angle_gamma   90.00
#
_symmetry.space_group_name_H-M   'P 1'
#
loop_
_entity.id
_entity.type
_entity.pdbx_description
1 polymer ?
#
loop_
_entity_poly.entity_id
_entity_poly.type
_entity_poly.pdbx_seq_one_letter_code
_entity_poly.pdbx_strand_id
1 'polypeptide(L)'
;PVVFLFTKGDAVPEATAEALAEKMTGLFAPELDEESPLADYLLKTPGAVKAYKVTAIGDWADFCTLPKEYKPQNVIKPMEELYKTMNEINKKKREVRSILIAIAALLVLTALGTWALDLRGWGRTKDEIAKLTAASQFDEALKIMNSYERGYIFPDPIPLVPSSLRGGADKERVRHGIYKAYEKAEFSALDPLLKGLDAGRMPDVKSETYLEAAGRVEKYLANPEFEKLNKANYEKVRSMAWYFEAGQALLGKTAPTLKEGGENGGEAFAFIERWLDYMPKLPEQWKKDGAGKAGELFASWADMLKPESAIEEIEAFIESSQKIASNPAADDELKKLALEKASAWKELIAEKWNATAREWIAGAAALPAAEGIEKLAAYIKKEGLPAEVGKTLAEALESRYVSMADEIVSDGGADIASIKGTLAKFTEMPPAPKKALEDRIVAIAKGEAEKIAGEISGMESFKALVDRMGDLKLSWEDYPAGSGEIAAAFEKKLSDLISAEWHKTDESATALTEKGDYAGAKELYATSMETVSESIEKAGLGDMSAAALSEAKKLLAGKLENLKKAHLDSCKSDFEELKKIKDAAQIEPVMEKLSAFEALWPESEEASEAAKAAAFLGAVREGGKAVITIVKGDFTAEDSFWGSPDIRVSILKDGKEVLRTKTVKGQAKPVFGEKYEFAWDVASTLTFTAVSEGGMLSSDKEVLKATADGAGIFGYEKYTGTIKSGSNSLEIKLEIDLPESPWK
;
A
#
# COMPACT_ATOMS: atom_id res chain seq x y z
N PRO A 1 -69.40 29.73 123.01
CA PRO A 1 -69.81 31.06 123.53
C PRO A 1 -71.02 30.87 124.46
N VAL A 2 -71.04 31.50 125.64
CA VAL A 2 -72.22 31.50 126.52
C VAL A 2 -72.66 32.96 126.66
N VAL A 3 -73.93 33.24 126.40
CA VAL A 3 -74.49 34.61 126.39
C VAL A 3 -75.46 34.76 127.55
N PHE A 4 -75.29 35.81 128.35
CA PHE A 4 -76.18 36.17 129.45
C PHE A 4 -76.88 37.49 129.15
N LEU A 5 -78.19 37.53 129.28
CA LEU A 5 -79.03 38.71 129.03
C LEU A 5 -79.78 39.08 130.31
N PHE A 6 -79.70 40.35 130.70
CA PHE A 6 -80.37 40.89 131.88
C PHE A 6 -81.40 41.93 131.46
N THR A 7 -82.63 41.85 131.97
CA THR A 7 -83.70 42.83 131.69
C THR A 7 -84.26 43.40 133.00
N LYS A 8 -84.68 44.66 132.98
CA LYS A 8 -85.22 45.34 134.17
C LYS A 8 -86.66 44.89 134.41
N GLY A 9 -86.91 44.29 135.58
CA GLY A 9 -88.14 43.54 135.88
C GLY A 9 -89.46 44.33 135.89
N ASP A 10 -89.38 45.66 135.91
CA ASP A 10 -90.55 46.55 136.08
C ASP A 10 -91.45 46.59 134.83
N ALA A 11 -90.91 46.23 133.66
CA ALA A 11 -91.58 46.35 132.36
C ALA A 11 -92.16 45.02 131.82
N VAL A 12 -92.13 43.93 132.59
CA VAL A 12 -92.63 42.62 132.14
C VAL A 12 -93.76 42.14 133.07
N PRO A 13 -95.03 42.10 132.61
CA PRO A 13 -96.12 41.47 133.37
C PRO A 13 -95.81 39.99 133.65
N GLU A 14 -96.26 39.44 134.79
CA GLU A 14 -95.87 38.11 135.34
C GLU A 14 -95.87 36.96 134.33
N ALA A 15 -94.75 36.77 133.63
CA ALA A 15 -94.47 35.60 132.80
C ALA A 15 -93.37 34.75 133.49
N THR A 16 -93.47 33.43 133.38
CA THR A 16 -92.47 32.48 133.91
C THR A 16 -91.15 32.59 133.13
N ALA A 17 -90.04 32.15 133.74
CA ALA A 17 -88.71 32.20 133.12
C ALA A 17 -88.63 31.42 131.79
N GLU A 18 -89.38 30.32 131.68
CA GLU A 18 -89.52 29.55 130.43
C GLU A 18 -90.25 30.34 129.34
N ALA A 19 -91.36 31.00 129.68
CA ALA A 19 -92.11 31.84 128.73
C ALA A 19 -91.29 33.05 128.23
N LEU A 20 -90.39 33.57 129.07
CA LEU A 20 -89.44 34.63 128.71
C LEU A 20 -88.32 34.10 127.82
N ALA A 21 -87.75 32.93 128.12
CA ALA A 21 -86.73 32.30 127.27
C ALA A 21 -87.27 32.03 125.86
N GLU A 22 -88.50 31.52 125.75
CA GLU A 22 -89.12 31.18 124.47
C GLU A 22 -89.46 32.42 123.62
N LYS A 23 -89.99 33.49 124.23
CA LYS A 23 -90.19 34.80 123.55
C LYS A 23 -88.89 35.39 123.03
N MET A 24 -87.80 35.27 123.79
CA MET A 24 -86.51 35.86 123.44
C MET A 24 -85.81 35.05 122.35
N THR A 25 -85.94 33.72 122.32
CA THR A 25 -85.46 32.91 121.18
C THR A 25 -86.17 33.32 119.88
N GLY A 26 -87.48 33.64 119.95
CA GLY A 26 -88.24 34.15 118.80
C GLY A 26 -87.83 35.53 118.29
N LEU A 27 -87.25 36.40 119.13
CA LEU A 27 -86.73 37.72 118.73
C LEU A 27 -85.47 37.62 117.87
N PHE A 28 -84.63 36.61 118.09
CA PHE A 28 -83.39 36.41 117.34
C PHE A 28 -83.59 35.59 116.07
N ALA A 29 -84.74 34.93 115.90
CA ALA A 29 -85.03 34.09 114.74
C ALA A 29 -85.13 34.83 113.38
N PRO A 30 -85.66 36.06 113.25
CA PRO A 30 -85.86 36.69 111.93
C PRO A 30 -84.61 37.33 111.30
N GLU A 31 -83.53 37.53 112.06
CA GLU A 31 -82.31 38.22 111.59
C GLU A 31 -81.07 37.31 111.47
N LEU A 32 -81.23 36.00 111.67
CA LEU A 32 -80.14 35.03 111.56
C LEU A 32 -80.27 34.24 110.26
N ASP A 33 -79.47 34.60 109.25
CA ASP A 33 -79.26 33.76 108.06
C ASP A 33 -78.76 32.36 108.48
N GLU A 34 -79.31 31.31 107.86
CA GLU A 34 -79.14 29.89 108.25
C GLU A 34 -77.68 29.41 108.30
N GLU A 35 -76.74 30.16 107.71
CA GLU A 35 -75.31 29.83 107.70
C GLU A 35 -74.50 30.43 108.87
N SER A 36 -75.12 31.23 109.75
CA SER A 36 -74.43 31.76 110.92
C SER A 36 -74.18 30.66 111.97
N PRO A 37 -72.92 30.43 112.40
CA PRO A 37 -72.60 29.45 113.45
C PRO A 37 -73.30 29.72 114.79
N LEU A 38 -73.75 30.96 114.99
CA LEU A 38 -74.49 31.38 116.19
C LEU A 38 -75.94 30.87 116.17
N ALA A 39 -76.56 30.82 114.99
CA ALA A 39 -77.93 30.34 114.81
C ALA A 39 -78.05 28.86 115.15
N ASP A 40 -77.10 28.06 114.67
CA ASP A 40 -77.04 26.62 114.91
C ASP A 40 -76.89 26.30 116.40
N TYR A 41 -76.10 27.10 117.13
CA TYR A 41 -75.92 26.91 118.57
C TYR A 41 -77.15 27.30 119.39
N LEU A 42 -77.81 28.42 119.07
CA LEU A 42 -78.96 28.94 119.82
C LEU A 42 -80.24 28.15 119.58
N LEU A 43 -80.45 27.62 118.36
CA LEU A 43 -81.69 26.93 117.98
C LEU A 43 -81.66 25.42 118.28
N LYS A 44 -80.51 24.75 118.16
CA LYS A 44 -80.42 23.28 118.27
C LYS A 44 -79.98 22.75 119.64
N THR A 45 -79.59 23.62 120.57
CA THR A 45 -79.11 23.20 121.90
C THR A 45 -80.13 23.57 122.98
N PRO A 46 -80.91 22.61 123.51
CA PRO A 46 -81.87 22.87 124.58
C PRO A 46 -81.17 23.52 125.79
N GLY A 47 -81.63 24.69 126.22
CA GLY A 47 -81.07 25.41 127.37
C GLY A 47 -79.82 26.26 127.09
N ALA A 48 -79.49 26.53 125.81
CA ALA A 48 -78.39 27.45 125.45
C ALA A 48 -78.62 28.89 125.91
N VAL A 49 -79.88 29.31 126.03
CA VAL A 49 -80.28 30.61 126.60
C VAL A 49 -80.81 30.38 128.01
N LYS A 50 -80.13 30.92 129.02
CA LYS A 50 -80.60 30.92 130.41
C LYS A 50 -81.09 32.33 130.77
N ALA A 51 -82.39 32.46 131.06
CA ALA A 51 -83.02 33.72 131.46
C ALA A 51 -83.20 33.79 132.98
N TYR A 52 -82.92 34.94 133.57
CA TYR A 52 -83.06 35.19 135.01
C TYR A 52 -83.84 36.49 135.23
N LYS A 53 -84.87 36.47 136.09
CA LYS A 53 -85.63 37.66 136.48
C LYS A 53 -84.98 38.27 137.73
N VAL A 54 -84.62 39.55 137.66
CA VAL A 54 -83.98 40.26 138.76
C VAL A 54 -84.68 41.61 138.95
N THR A 55 -85.06 41.94 140.19
CA THR A 55 -85.76 43.19 140.53
C THR A 55 -84.80 44.37 140.71
N ALA A 56 -83.54 44.12 141.07
CA ALA A 56 -82.50 45.12 141.09
C ALA A 56 -81.12 44.47 140.95
N ILE A 57 -80.30 45.01 140.04
CA ILE A 57 -78.88 44.66 139.94
C ILE A 57 -78.17 45.70 140.80
N GLY A 58 -77.72 45.29 142.00
CA GLY A 58 -76.96 46.18 142.90
C GLY A 58 -75.68 46.74 142.25
N ASP A 59 -75.05 47.68 142.94
CA ASP A 59 -73.99 48.51 142.36
C ASP A 59 -72.76 47.72 141.90
N TRP A 60 -72.44 47.86 140.61
CA TRP A 60 -71.22 47.35 139.98
C TRP A 60 -70.27 48.50 139.69
N ALA A 61 -69.05 48.41 140.23
CA ALA A 61 -68.05 49.46 140.09
C ALA A 61 -67.44 49.54 138.67
N ASP A 62 -67.35 48.42 137.95
CA ASP A 62 -66.81 48.33 136.58
C ASP A 62 -67.26 47.02 135.91
N PHE A 63 -67.56 47.07 134.61
CA PHE A 63 -68.03 45.97 133.76
C PHE A 63 -66.97 44.89 133.50
N CYS A 64 -65.69 45.16 133.74
CA CYS A 64 -64.61 44.19 133.52
C CYS A 64 -64.15 43.47 134.80
N THR A 65 -64.61 43.89 135.98
CA THR A 65 -64.03 43.46 137.26
C THR A 65 -65.11 43.05 138.26
N LEU A 66 -65.13 41.77 138.65
CA LEU A 66 -66.16 41.22 139.54
C LEU A 66 -66.08 41.83 140.97
N PRO A 67 -67.21 42.25 141.58
CA PRO A 67 -67.21 42.72 142.96
C PRO A 67 -66.95 41.57 143.94
N LYS A 68 -66.27 41.90 145.04
CA LYS A 68 -65.96 40.92 146.10
C LYS A 68 -67.13 40.67 147.06
N GLU A 69 -68.03 41.64 147.25
CA GLU A 69 -69.23 41.50 148.10
C GLU A 69 -70.45 42.05 147.38
N TYR A 70 -71.44 41.20 147.09
CA TYR A 70 -72.72 41.56 146.48
C TYR A 70 -73.85 41.21 147.45
N LYS A 71 -74.71 42.19 147.80
CA LYS A 71 -75.85 42.01 148.72
C LYS A 71 -77.19 42.17 147.97
N PRO A 72 -77.77 41.11 147.42
CA PRO A 72 -79.13 41.14 146.88
C PRO A 72 -80.16 41.07 148.02
N GLN A 73 -81.12 42.01 148.05
CA GLN A 73 -82.30 41.91 148.92
C GLN A 73 -83.31 40.94 148.27
N ASN A 74 -83.46 39.74 148.86
CA ASN A 74 -84.54 38.77 148.60
C ASN A 74 -84.69 38.26 147.13
N VAL A 75 -83.79 37.35 146.70
CA VAL A 75 -83.82 36.68 145.38
C VAL A 75 -84.10 35.17 145.50
N ILE A 76 -84.97 34.64 144.64
CA ILE A 76 -85.64 33.33 144.76
C ILE A 76 -84.79 32.12 144.26
N LYS A 77 -83.61 32.30 143.61
CA LYS A 77 -82.60 31.22 143.36
C LYS A 77 -81.16 31.79 143.21
N PRO A 78 -80.09 31.20 143.81
CA PRO A 78 -78.72 31.78 143.79
C PRO A 78 -77.87 31.49 142.53
N MET A 79 -77.10 32.48 142.10
CA MET A 79 -76.25 32.59 140.89
C MET A 79 -74.97 31.72 140.85
N GLU A 80 -74.88 30.66 141.65
CA GLU A 80 -73.65 29.85 141.82
C GLU A 80 -73.27 29.03 140.56
N GLU A 81 -74.25 28.61 139.75
CA GLU A 81 -74.00 27.93 138.47
C GLU A 81 -73.22 28.79 137.47
N LEU A 82 -73.44 30.11 137.49
CA LEU A 82 -72.79 31.06 136.58
C LEU A 82 -71.27 31.05 136.79
N TYR A 83 -70.85 31.15 138.06
CA TYR A 83 -69.44 31.19 138.45
C TYR A 83 -68.73 29.87 138.16
N LYS A 84 -69.42 28.73 138.33
CA LYS A 84 -68.85 27.40 138.06
C LYS A 84 -68.57 27.19 136.57
N THR A 85 -69.49 27.64 135.71
CA THR A 85 -69.39 27.47 134.24
C THR A 85 -68.25 28.30 133.64
N MET A 86 -67.99 29.50 134.17
CA MET A 86 -66.91 30.35 133.66
C MET A 86 -65.50 29.83 134.00
N ASN A 87 -65.34 29.06 135.08
CA ASN A 87 -64.04 28.58 135.53
C ASN A 87 -63.52 27.36 134.73
N GLU A 88 -64.40 26.54 134.17
CA GLU A 88 -64.03 25.36 133.37
C GLU A 88 -63.42 25.71 132.00
N ILE A 89 -63.78 26.86 131.42
CA ILE A 89 -63.32 27.30 130.09
C ILE A 89 -61.82 27.67 130.10
N ASN A 90 -61.30 28.20 131.21
CA ASN A 90 -59.89 28.58 131.31
C ASN A 90 -58.91 27.39 131.33
N LYS A 91 -59.39 26.19 131.66
CA LYS A 91 -58.54 24.99 131.77
C LYS A 91 -58.16 24.40 130.40
N LYS A 92 -59.06 24.43 129.41
CA LYS A 92 -58.82 23.90 128.04
C LYS A 92 -57.87 24.74 127.18
N LYS A 93 -57.62 26.01 127.53
CA LYS A 93 -56.76 26.92 126.74
C LYS A 93 -55.25 26.68 126.94
N ARG A 94 -54.85 25.92 127.97
CA ARG A 94 -53.44 25.62 128.27
C ARG A 94 -52.87 24.41 127.52
N GLU A 95 -53.67 23.45 127.07
CA GLU A 95 -53.16 22.26 126.36
C GLU A 95 -52.72 22.55 124.91
N VAL A 96 -53.41 23.43 124.19
CA VAL A 96 -53.16 23.70 122.74
C VAL A 96 -51.82 24.39 122.45
N ARG A 97 -51.25 25.15 123.40
CA ARG A 97 -49.96 25.84 123.20
C ARG A 97 -48.75 24.90 123.18
N SER A 98 -48.86 23.70 123.73
CA SER A 98 -47.76 22.73 123.76
C SER A 98 -47.49 22.05 122.41
N ILE A 99 -48.53 21.88 121.58
CA ILE A 99 -48.46 21.14 120.31
C ILE A 99 -47.76 21.98 119.21
N LEU A 100 -47.94 23.29 119.19
CA LEU A 100 -47.37 24.18 118.17
C LEU A 100 -45.84 24.35 118.25
N ILE A 101 -45.25 24.22 119.44
CA ILE A 101 -43.78 24.33 119.63
C ILE A 101 -43.06 23.09 119.08
N ALA A 102 -43.69 21.90 119.15
CA ALA A 102 -43.13 20.66 118.63
C ALA A 102 -43.02 20.65 117.08
N ILE A 103 -43.96 21.30 116.38
CA ILE A 103 -43.98 21.35 114.92
C ILE A 103 -42.86 22.25 114.36
N ALA A 104 -42.56 23.37 115.02
CA ALA A 104 -41.53 24.32 114.56
C ALA A 104 -40.10 23.74 114.66
N ALA A 105 -39.81 22.91 115.66
CA ALA A 105 -38.50 22.27 115.83
C ALA A 105 -38.20 21.21 114.74
N LEU A 106 -39.23 20.58 114.18
CA LEU A 106 -39.11 19.54 113.15
C LEU A 106 -38.68 20.09 111.78
N LEU A 107 -39.08 21.33 111.42
CA LEU A 107 -38.74 21.97 110.14
C LEU A 107 -37.27 22.43 110.03
N VAL A 108 -36.64 22.79 111.15
CA VAL A 108 -35.22 23.22 111.17
C VAL A 108 -34.27 22.05 110.91
N LEU A 109 -34.61 20.84 111.40
CA LEU A 109 -33.80 19.65 111.21
C LEU A 109 -33.81 19.13 109.76
N THR A 110 -34.88 19.35 109.01
CA THR A 110 -34.98 18.91 107.60
C THR A 110 -34.16 19.77 106.63
N ALA A 111 -33.98 21.07 106.90
CA ALA A 111 -33.25 21.98 106.03
C ALA A 111 -31.71 21.83 106.09
N LEU A 112 -31.16 21.41 107.24
CA LEU A 112 -29.73 21.12 107.39
C LEU A 112 -29.30 19.84 106.66
N GLY A 113 -30.20 18.85 106.56
CA GLY A 113 -29.93 17.59 105.88
C GLY A 113 -29.79 17.73 104.36
N THR A 114 -30.56 18.61 103.72
CA THR A 114 -30.54 18.83 102.26
C THR A 114 -29.37 19.69 101.80
N TRP A 115 -28.96 20.71 102.56
CA TRP A 115 -27.76 21.51 102.27
C TRP A 115 -26.47 20.69 102.27
N ALA A 116 -26.33 19.74 103.21
CA ALA A 116 -25.19 18.84 103.27
C ALA A 116 -25.13 17.85 102.08
N LEU A 117 -26.28 17.53 101.46
CA LEU A 117 -26.36 16.63 100.31
C LEU A 117 -25.92 17.32 99.00
N ASP A 118 -26.29 18.59 98.79
CA ASP A 118 -25.91 19.36 97.59
C ASP A 118 -24.40 19.65 97.54
N LEU A 119 -23.79 20.06 98.66
CA LEU A 119 -22.34 20.24 98.76
C LEU A 119 -21.58 18.92 98.55
N ARG A 120 -22.11 17.80 99.04
CA ARG A 120 -21.55 16.46 98.77
C ARG A 120 -21.69 16.05 97.30
N GLY A 121 -22.81 16.37 96.65
CA GLY A 121 -23.02 16.12 95.22
C GLY A 121 -22.02 16.85 94.34
N TRP A 122 -21.79 18.13 94.62
CA TRP A 122 -20.80 18.94 93.89
C TRP A 122 -19.36 18.50 94.19
N GLY A 123 -19.07 18.14 95.45
CA GLY A 123 -17.79 17.56 95.84
C GLY A 123 -17.47 16.28 95.07
N ARG A 124 -18.42 15.33 95.01
CA ARG A 124 -18.26 14.09 94.21
C ARG A 124 -18.08 14.37 92.72
N THR A 125 -18.83 15.31 92.17
CA THR A 125 -18.73 15.68 90.75
C THR A 125 -17.36 16.32 90.45
N LYS A 126 -16.84 17.15 91.35
CA LYS A 126 -15.47 17.68 91.25
C LYS A 126 -14.42 16.60 91.34
N ASP A 127 -14.58 15.62 92.23
CA ASP A 127 -13.66 14.49 92.34
C ASP A 127 -13.68 13.66 91.04
N GLU A 128 -14.84 13.47 90.43
CA GLU A 128 -15.01 12.77 89.16
C GLU A 128 -14.41 13.56 87.98
N ILE A 129 -14.68 14.87 87.90
CA ILE A 129 -14.05 15.78 86.93
C ILE A 129 -12.54 15.77 87.11
N ALA A 130 -12.03 15.80 88.33
CA ALA A 130 -10.59 15.77 88.62
C ALA A 130 -9.97 14.42 88.21
N LYS A 131 -10.67 13.31 88.42
CA LYS A 131 -10.25 11.99 87.93
C LYS A 131 -10.20 11.94 86.41
N LEU A 132 -11.24 12.41 85.72
CA LEU A 132 -11.29 12.44 84.26
C LEU A 132 -10.24 13.39 83.67
N THR A 133 -10.04 14.56 84.27
CA THR A 133 -9.01 15.53 83.85
C THR A 133 -7.61 14.96 84.08
N ALA A 134 -7.38 14.25 85.19
CA ALA A 134 -6.11 13.56 85.46
C ALA A 134 -5.89 12.35 84.53
N ALA A 135 -6.97 11.70 84.07
CA ALA A 135 -6.94 10.65 83.05
C ALA A 135 -6.91 11.20 81.61
N SER A 136 -6.76 12.53 81.42
CA SER A 136 -6.79 13.20 80.11
C SER A 136 -8.08 13.02 79.31
N GLN A 137 -9.18 12.62 79.95
CA GLN A 137 -10.52 12.51 79.35
C GLN A 137 -11.25 13.85 79.45
N PHE A 138 -10.68 14.88 78.83
CA PHE A 138 -11.12 16.27 78.98
C PHE A 138 -12.53 16.52 78.45
N ASP A 139 -12.91 15.91 77.33
CA ASP A 139 -14.25 16.07 76.74
C ASP A 139 -15.35 15.47 77.64
N GLU A 140 -15.07 14.33 78.28
CA GLU A 140 -15.97 13.72 79.27
C GLU A 140 -16.05 14.55 80.55
N ALA A 141 -14.92 15.08 81.02
CA ALA A 141 -14.87 15.99 82.17
C ALA A 141 -15.71 17.26 81.90
N LEU A 142 -15.61 17.83 80.70
CA LEU A 142 -16.41 18.98 80.28
C LEU A 142 -17.90 18.63 80.16
N LYS A 143 -18.23 17.43 79.67
CA LYS A 143 -19.62 16.94 79.58
C LYS A 143 -20.26 16.79 80.95
N ILE A 144 -19.57 16.16 81.91
CA ILE A 144 -20.04 16.03 83.30
C ILE A 144 -20.20 17.40 83.94
N MET A 145 -19.19 18.26 83.81
CA MET A 145 -19.25 19.63 84.33
C MET A 145 -20.44 20.42 83.76
N ASN A 146 -20.70 20.33 82.45
CA ASN A 146 -21.85 21.01 81.83
C ASN A 146 -23.19 20.41 82.29
N SER A 147 -23.25 19.10 82.58
CA SER A 147 -24.48 18.41 83.00
C SER A 147 -24.95 18.70 84.44
N TYR A 148 -24.07 19.18 85.33
CA TYR A 148 -24.37 19.43 86.75
C TYR A 148 -25.44 20.53 86.98
N GLU A 149 -25.95 21.18 85.94
CA GLU A 149 -27.03 22.19 86.03
C GLU A 149 -28.45 21.63 86.24
N ARG A 150 -28.68 20.31 86.10
CA ARG A 150 -30.04 19.72 86.17
C ARG A 150 -30.45 19.12 87.52
N GLY A 151 -29.68 19.32 88.58
CA GLY A 151 -29.83 18.61 89.86
C GLY A 151 -30.51 19.33 91.04
N TYR A 152 -31.27 20.42 90.83
CA TYR A 152 -31.83 21.22 91.93
C TYR A 152 -33.29 20.82 92.28
N ILE A 153 -33.54 20.37 93.52
CA ILE A 153 -34.82 19.76 93.96
C ILE A 153 -35.81 20.77 94.61
N PHE A 154 -35.46 22.04 94.80
CA PHE A 154 -36.39 23.03 95.39
C PHE A 154 -36.41 24.39 94.66
N PRO A 155 -37.58 25.02 94.45
CA PRO A 155 -37.64 26.42 94.01
C PRO A 155 -37.15 27.36 95.14
N ASP A 156 -36.29 28.30 94.80
CA ASP A 156 -35.78 29.34 95.69
C ASP A 156 -36.85 30.41 96.04
N PRO A 157 -36.71 31.16 97.16
CA PRO A 157 -35.63 31.10 98.16
C PRO A 157 -36.11 30.79 99.59
N ILE A 158 -35.40 29.87 100.26
CA ILE A 158 -35.38 29.82 101.74
C ILE A 158 -34.35 30.88 102.21
N PRO A 159 -34.74 31.91 102.99
CA PRO A 159 -33.90 33.09 103.28
C PRO A 159 -32.61 32.88 104.09
N LEU A 160 -32.20 31.64 104.36
CA LEU A 160 -31.20 31.32 105.39
C LEU A 160 -29.83 30.85 104.84
N VAL A 161 -29.67 30.60 103.52
CA VAL A 161 -28.40 30.11 102.95
C VAL A 161 -27.91 30.99 101.78
N PRO A 162 -26.73 31.65 101.91
CA PRO A 162 -26.10 32.43 100.83
C PRO A 162 -25.82 31.59 99.57
N SER A 163 -25.99 32.17 98.38
CA SER A 163 -25.71 31.52 97.09
C SER A 163 -24.24 31.10 96.92
N SER A 164 -23.31 31.77 97.60
CA SER A 164 -21.88 31.42 97.63
C SER A 164 -21.55 30.14 98.41
N LEU A 165 -22.50 29.60 99.20
CA LEU A 165 -22.35 28.37 99.99
C LEU A 165 -23.11 27.18 99.40
N ARG A 166 -23.54 27.27 98.14
CA ARG A 166 -24.23 26.20 97.41
C ARG A 166 -23.27 25.34 96.59
N GLY A 167 -23.66 24.10 96.30
CA GLY A 167 -22.97 23.28 95.30
C GLY A 167 -23.01 23.99 93.94
N GLY A 168 -21.87 24.05 93.24
CA GLY A 168 -21.77 24.67 91.90
C GLY A 168 -21.31 26.13 91.85
N ALA A 169 -21.10 26.82 92.97
CA ALA A 169 -20.75 28.25 92.98
C ALA A 169 -19.41 28.60 92.28
N ASP A 170 -18.49 27.64 92.15
CA ASP A 170 -17.20 27.77 91.48
C ASP A 170 -17.11 27.03 90.14
N LYS A 171 -18.25 26.70 89.53
CA LYS A 171 -18.34 25.95 88.27
C LYS A 171 -17.51 26.54 87.12
N GLU A 172 -17.55 27.86 86.91
CA GLU A 172 -16.75 28.50 85.85
C GLU A 172 -15.24 28.42 86.14
N ARG A 173 -14.84 28.44 87.41
CA ARG A 173 -13.44 28.24 87.81
C ARG A 173 -12.99 26.81 87.51
N VAL A 174 -13.85 25.82 87.79
CA VAL A 174 -13.60 24.42 87.45
C VAL A 174 -13.54 24.23 85.93
N ARG A 175 -14.46 24.83 85.17
CA ARG A 175 -14.46 24.85 83.68
C ARG A 175 -13.14 25.36 83.11
N HIS A 176 -12.74 26.54 83.57
CA HIS A 176 -11.48 27.16 83.16
C HIS A 176 -10.28 26.28 83.53
N GLY A 177 -10.32 25.60 84.68
CA GLY A 177 -9.31 24.63 85.10
C GLY A 177 -9.19 23.42 84.17
N ILE A 178 -10.33 22.86 83.71
CA ILE A 178 -10.35 21.75 82.75
C ILE A 178 -9.76 22.19 81.41
N TYR A 179 -10.20 23.32 80.85
CA TYR A 179 -9.66 23.78 79.57
C TYR A 179 -8.17 24.16 79.63
N LYS A 180 -7.71 24.72 80.76
CA LYS A 180 -6.27 25.00 80.97
C LYS A 180 -5.44 23.72 81.03
N ALA A 181 -5.96 22.66 81.67
CA ALA A 181 -5.30 21.36 81.67
C ALA A 181 -5.35 20.71 80.27
N TYR A 182 -6.45 20.87 79.55
CA TYR A 182 -6.66 20.36 78.20
C TYR A 182 -5.69 20.99 77.18
N GLU A 183 -5.65 22.33 77.11
CA GLU A 183 -4.73 23.07 76.23
C GLU A 183 -3.28 22.67 76.51
N LYS A 184 -2.89 22.64 77.79
CA LYS A 184 -1.53 22.28 78.19
C LYS A 184 -1.17 20.86 77.78
N ALA A 185 -2.08 19.89 77.94
CA ALA A 185 -1.83 18.50 77.58
C ALA A 185 -1.69 18.32 76.06
N GLU A 186 -2.60 18.91 75.27
CA GLU A 186 -2.54 18.82 73.81
C GLU A 186 -1.31 19.55 73.25
N PHE A 187 -1.00 20.76 73.75
CA PHE A 187 0.20 21.49 73.33
C PHE A 187 1.49 20.77 73.74
N SER A 188 1.56 20.16 74.93
CA SER A 188 2.76 19.44 75.38
C SER A 188 3.04 18.19 74.53
N ALA A 189 1.99 17.55 74.01
CA ALA A 189 2.13 16.45 73.06
C ALA A 189 2.53 16.94 71.66
N LEU A 190 2.04 18.12 71.25
CA LEU A 190 2.25 18.68 69.92
C LEU A 190 3.60 19.43 69.75
N ASP A 191 4.06 20.16 70.77
CA ASP A 191 5.29 20.97 70.73
C ASP A 191 6.57 20.20 70.31
N PRO A 192 6.86 18.98 70.81
CA PRO A 192 8.02 18.23 70.36
C PRO A 192 7.90 17.80 68.89
N LEU A 193 6.68 17.48 68.42
CA LEU A 193 6.43 17.14 67.02
C LEU A 193 6.69 18.37 66.13
N LEU A 194 6.18 19.54 66.52
CA LEU A 194 6.39 20.78 65.76
C LEU A 194 7.86 21.23 65.70
N LYS A 195 8.63 21.03 66.78
CA LYS A 195 10.06 21.38 66.83
C LYS A 195 10.95 20.47 65.99
N GLY A 196 10.51 19.24 65.73
CA GLY A 196 11.23 18.28 64.89
C GLY A 196 10.99 18.45 63.39
N LEU A 197 10.09 19.35 62.99
CA LEU A 197 9.74 19.56 61.58
C LEU A 197 10.78 20.44 60.86
N ASP A 198 11.19 20.00 59.68
CA ASP A 198 11.86 20.84 58.71
C ASP A 198 10.83 21.41 57.73
N ALA A 199 10.37 22.64 58.00
CA ALA A 199 9.38 23.32 57.15
C ALA A 199 9.91 23.59 55.74
N GLY A 200 11.24 23.60 55.56
CA GLY A 200 11.90 23.79 54.27
C GLY A 200 11.87 22.54 53.38
N ARG A 201 11.47 21.38 53.91
CA ARG A 201 11.40 20.12 53.17
C ARG A 201 9.98 19.60 53.06
N MET A 202 9.71 18.89 51.97
CA MET A 202 8.42 18.24 51.76
C MET A 202 8.22 17.11 52.79
N PRO A 203 7.06 17.02 53.48
CA PRO A 203 6.79 15.94 54.42
C PRO A 203 6.65 14.58 53.75
N ASP A 204 7.02 13.52 54.47
CA ASP A 204 6.50 12.18 54.16
C ASP A 204 5.06 12.07 54.64
N VAL A 205 4.14 12.41 53.74
CA VAL A 205 2.70 12.49 54.04
C VAL A 205 2.05 11.14 54.34
N LYS A 206 2.75 10.03 54.10
CA LYS A 206 2.30 8.68 54.47
C LYS A 206 2.84 8.21 55.82
N SER A 207 3.81 8.93 56.40
CA SER A 207 4.35 8.57 57.70
C SER A 207 3.28 8.73 58.79
N GLU A 208 3.19 7.75 59.68
CA GLU A 208 2.28 7.80 60.83
C GLU A 208 2.52 9.05 61.69
N THR A 209 3.79 9.45 61.82
CA THR A 209 4.22 10.66 62.53
C THR A 209 3.64 11.94 61.93
N TYR A 210 3.58 12.05 60.60
CA TYR A 210 3.00 13.22 59.94
C TYR A 210 1.49 13.26 60.10
N LEU A 211 0.80 12.12 59.88
CA LEU A 211 -0.65 12.03 59.98
C LEU A 211 -1.14 12.29 61.41
N GLU A 212 -0.42 11.78 62.41
CA GLU A 212 -0.70 12.05 63.82
C GLU A 212 -0.53 13.54 64.15
N ALA A 213 0.58 14.14 63.71
CA ALA A 213 0.84 15.56 63.92
C ALA A 213 -0.22 16.44 63.23
N ALA A 214 -0.60 16.12 61.98
CA ALA A 214 -1.63 16.83 61.24
C ALA A 214 -2.99 16.79 61.96
N GLY A 215 -3.43 15.60 62.39
CA GLY A 215 -4.68 15.43 63.14
C GLY A 215 -4.68 16.15 64.48
N ARG A 216 -3.53 16.19 65.18
CA ARG A 216 -3.38 16.95 66.43
C ARG A 216 -3.41 18.46 66.20
N VAL A 217 -2.78 18.97 65.13
CA VAL A 217 -2.84 20.39 64.75
C VAL A 217 -4.28 20.79 64.44
N GLU A 218 -4.99 19.99 63.64
CA GLU A 218 -6.39 20.23 63.32
C GLU A 218 -7.27 20.25 64.57
N LYS A 219 -7.15 19.23 65.44
CA LYS A 219 -7.86 19.15 66.72
C LYS A 219 -7.58 20.35 67.62
N TYR A 220 -6.31 20.79 67.69
CA TYR A 220 -5.89 21.92 68.52
C TYR A 220 -6.48 23.25 68.02
N LEU A 221 -6.45 23.48 66.71
CA LEU A 221 -6.97 24.70 66.10
C LEU A 221 -8.51 24.73 66.01
N ALA A 222 -9.18 23.56 66.07
CA ALA A 222 -10.63 23.47 66.09
C ALA A 222 -11.27 23.96 67.40
N ASN A 223 -10.50 24.10 68.49
CA ASN A 223 -11.02 24.51 69.80
C ASN A 223 -10.83 26.03 70.05
N PRO A 224 -11.89 26.85 69.97
CA PRO A 224 -11.78 28.30 70.08
C PRO A 224 -11.42 28.80 71.49
N GLU A 225 -11.57 27.97 72.53
CA GLU A 225 -11.19 28.34 73.89
C GLU A 225 -9.67 28.33 74.11
N PHE A 226 -8.90 27.59 73.30
CA PHE A 226 -7.43 27.55 73.42
C PHE A 226 -6.76 28.88 73.05
N GLU A 227 -7.28 29.59 72.05
CA GLU A 227 -6.78 30.92 71.68
C GLU A 227 -6.96 31.93 72.82
N LYS A 228 -8.11 31.88 73.51
CA LYS A 228 -8.42 32.76 74.64
C LYS A 228 -7.55 32.46 75.87
N LEU A 229 -7.18 31.20 76.06
CA LEU A 229 -6.38 30.74 77.21
C LEU A 229 -4.90 31.00 77.04
N ASN A 230 -4.35 30.73 75.85
CA ASN A 230 -2.94 30.85 75.57
C ASN A 230 -2.67 31.20 74.10
N LYS A 231 -2.77 32.50 73.81
CA LYS A 231 -2.58 33.05 72.47
C LYS A 231 -1.22 32.70 71.85
N ALA A 232 -0.14 32.70 72.64
CA ALA A 232 1.21 32.42 72.14
C ALA A 232 1.37 30.98 71.63
N ASN A 233 0.85 30.00 72.38
CA ASN A 233 0.84 28.60 71.94
C ASN A 233 -0.04 28.41 70.70
N TYR A 234 -1.21 29.03 70.68
CA TYR A 234 -2.14 28.96 69.55
C TYR A 234 -1.55 29.54 68.27
N GLU A 235 -0.91 30.71 68.33
CA GLU A 235 -0.22 31.31 67.18
C GLU A 235 0.95 30.45 66.69
N LYS A 236 1.66 29.76 67.59
CA LYS A 236 2.74 28.84 67.22
C LYS A 236 2.24 27.62 66.46
N VAL A 237 1.11 27.04 66.85
CA VAL A 237 0.49 25.94 66.09
C VAL A 237 -0.06 26.45 64.76
N ARG A 238 -0.72 27.61 64.77
CA ARG A 238 -1.29 28.25 63.57
C ARG A 238 -0.24 28.60 62.53
N SER A 239 0.96 29.04 62.93
CA SER A 239 2.04 29.36 61.99
C SER A 239 2.61 28.15 61.26
N MET A 240 2.34 26.93 61.75
CA MET A 240 2.71 25.66 61.11
C MET A 240 1.54 24.99 60.40
N ALA A 241 0.31 25.52 60.51
CA ALA A 241 -0.87 24.92 59.90
C ALA A 241 -0.74 24.78 58.37
N TRP A 242 -0.13 25.75 57.69
CA TRP A 242 0.09 25.72 56.25
C TRP A 242 0.94 24.52 55.80
N TYR A 243 1.90 24.07 56.61
CA TYR A 243 2.76 22.91 56.33
C TYR A 243 1.93 21.62 56.28
N PHE A 244 1.00 21.49 57.22
CA PHE A 244 0.09 20.37 57.29
C PHE A 244 -1.01 20.45 56.21
N GLU A 245 -1.52 21.64 55.91
CA GLU A 245 -2.49 21.84 54.82
C GLU A 245 -1.87 21.53 53.43
N ALA A 246 -0.67 22.06 53.17
CA ALA A 246 0.04 21.81 51.92
C ALA A 246 0.47 20.34 51.76
N GLY A 247 0.88 19.67 52.84
CA GLY A 247 1.17 18.24 52.81
C GLY A 247 -0.08 17.36 52.77
N GLN A 248 -1.21 17.77 53.36
CA GLN A 248 -2.48 17.09 53.13
C GLN A 248 -2.92 17.21 51.67
N ALA A 249 -2.65 18.35 51.01
CA ALA A 249 -2.91 18.49 49.58
C ALA A 249 -2.01 17.59 48.69
N LEU A 250 -0.93 17.03 49.25
CA LEU A 250 -0.08 16.00 48.64
C LEU A 250 -0.57 14.56 48.90
N LEU A 251 -1.47 14.34 49.87
CA LEU A 251 -2.10 13.03 50.07
C LEU A 251 -2.92 12.65 48.83
N GLY A 252 -2.74 11.42 48.34
CA GLY A 252 -3.35 10.94 47.09
C GLY A 252 -2.66 11.43 45.81
N LYS A 253 -1.69 12.36 45.90
CA LYS A 253 -0.83 12.80 44.80
C LYS A 253 0.59 12.25 44.91
N THR A 254 0.96 11.69 46.05
CA THR A 254 2.20 10.92 46.24
C THR A 254 1.95 9.47 45.84
N ALA A 255 2.87 8.90 45.05
CA ALA A 255 2.66 7.70 44.22
C ALA A 255 1.95 6.55 44.94
N PRO A 256 1.04 5.80 44.28
CA PRO A 256 0.77 4.45 44.74
C PRO A 256 2.11 3.69 44.78
N THR A 257 2.27 2.78 45.73
CA THR A 257 3.36 1.81 45.67
C THR A 257 3.22 1.08 44.34
N LEU A 258 4.08 1.43 43.36
CA LEU A 258 4.22 0.71 42.11
C LEU A 258 4.65 -0.70 42.52
N LYS A 259 3.68 -1.62 42.64
CA LYS A 259 3.98 -3.00 42.99
C LYS A 259 4.80 -3.58 41.85
N GLU A 260 5.89 -4.25 42.20
CA GLU A 260 6.61 -5.11 41.28
C GLU A 260 5.63 -6.12 40.69
N GLY A 261 5.28 -5.93 39.42
CA GLY A 261 4.38 -6.78 38.67
C GLY A 261 2.95 -6.25 38.57
N GLY A 262 2.61 -5.68 37.41
CA GLY A 262 1.23 -5.51 36.97
C GLY A 262 0.95 -4.19 36.28
N GLU A 263 0.98 -4.22 34.95
CA GLU A 263 0.10 -3.48 34.03
C GLU A 263 -0.08 -1.97 34.28
N ASN A 264 0.81 -1.16 33.68
CA ASN A 264 0.47 -0.09 32.72
C ASN A 264 1.56 0.98 32.73
N GLY A 265 2.49 0.92 31.77
CA GLY A 265 3.43 2.02 31.52
C GLY A 265 2.72 3.38 31.29
N GLY A 266 1.48 3.35 30.81
CA GLY A 266 0.61 4.54 30.71
C GLY A 266 0.15 5.11 32.05
N GLU A 267 -0.04 4.28 33.08
CA GLU A 267 -0.40 4.76 34.43
C GLU A 267 0.78 5.43 35.13
N ALA A 268 1.99 4.91 34.95
CA ALA A 268 3.22 5.53 35.44
C ALA A 268 3.48 6.90 34.78
N PHE A 269 3.32 6.99 33.46
CA PHE A 269 3.40 8.27 32.75
C PHE A 269 2.32 9.26 33.19
N ALA A 270 1.06 8.84 33.26
CA ALA A 270 -0.05 9.70 33.71
C ALA A 270 0.15 10.20 35.15
N PHE A 271 0.83 9.42 35.98
CA PHE A 271 1.20 9.83 37.33
C PHE A 271 2.29 10.92 37.32
N ILE A 272 3.34 10.76 36.51
CA ILE A 272 4.38 11.78 36.34
C ILE A 272 3.78 13.09 35.79
N GLU A 273 2.88 12.99 34.80
CA GLU A 273 2.20 14.14 34.23
C GLU A 273 1.38 14.90 35.29
N ARG A 274 0.58 14.20 36.09
CA ARG A 274 -0.16 14.80 37.22
C ARG A 274 0.76 15.44 38.27
N TRP A 275 1.95 14.87 38.49
CA TRP A 275 2.93 15.43 39.40
C TRP A 275 3.53 16.73 38.86
N LEU A 276 3.90 16.74 37.58
CA LEU A 276 4.39 17.95 36.88
C LEU A 276 3.33 19.05 36.84
N ASP A 277 2.06 18.71 36.65
CA ASP A 277 0.94 19.67 36.71
C ASP A 277 0.72 20.25 38.11
N TYR A 278 1.09 19.49 39.16
CA TYR A 278 0.98 19.94 40.54
C TYR A 278 2.20 20.74 41.01
N MET A 279 3.38 20.55 40.40
CA MET A 279 4.61 21.22 40.80
C MET A 279 4.50 22.76 40.91
N PRO A 280 3.82 23.49 40.00
CA PRO A 280 3.64 24.93 40.13
C PRO A 280 2.84 25.36 41.38
N LYS A 281 2.04 24.46 41.96
CA LYS A 281 1.21 24.70 43.15
C LYS A 281 1.94 24.37 44.45
N LEU A 282 3.15 23.82 44.38
CA LEU A 282 3.97 23.56 45.56
C LEU A 282 4.45 24.87 46.19
N PRO A 283 4.56 24.94 47.53
CA PRO A 283 5.30 26.00 48.21
C PRO A 283 6.70 26.14 47.62
N GLU A 284 7.19 27.38 47.48
CA GLU A 284 8.50 27.66 46.84
C GLU A 284 9.65 26.85 47.45
N GLN A 285 9.63 26.68 48.77
CA GLN A 285 10.63 25.94 49.53
C GLN A 285 10.67 24.45 49.17
N TRP A 286 9.54 23.87 48.73
CA TRP A 286 9.41 22.45 48.38
C TRP A 286 9.65 22.16 46.90
N LYS A 287 9.79 23.18 46.05
CA LYS A 287 9.95 22.97 44.59
C LYS A 287 11.17 22.14 44.24
N LYS A 288 12.27 22.29 44.99
CA LYS A 288 13.49 21.49 44.79
C LYS A 288 13.25 20.01 45.10
N ASP A 289 12.64 19.71 46.24
CA ASP A 289 12.29 18.34 46.62
C ASP A 289 11.25 17.75 45.65
N GLY A 290 10.32 18.57 45.18
CA GLY A 290 9.32 18.20 44.18
C GLY A 290 9.92 17.82 42.83
N ALA A 291 10.90 18.59 42.37
CA ALA A 291 11.65 18.30 41.15
C ALA A 291 12.48 17.02 41.28
N GLY A 292 13.18 16.84 42.41
CA GLY A 292 13.88 15.59 42.72
C GLY A 292 12.97 14.37 42.69
N LYS A 293 11.75 14.50 43.24
CA LYS A 293 10.74 13.43 43.19
C LYS A 293 10.28 13.13 41.76
N ALA A 294 10.11 14.15 40.92
CA ALA A 294 9.77 13.96 39.50
C ALA A 294 10.86 13.16 38.77
N GLY A 295 12.14 13.45 39.06
CA GLY A 295 13.30 12.69 38.58
C GLY A 295 13.28 11.22 38.99
N GLU A 296 13.04 10.94 40.28
CA GLU A 296 12.93 9.56 40.79
C GLU A 296 11.80 8.78 40.12
N LEU A 297 10.63 9.40 39.96
CA LEU A 297 9.47 8.77 39.33
C LEU A 297 9.74 8.45 37.86
N PHE A 298 10.35 9.38 37.13
CA PHE A 298 10.74 9.15 35.74
C PHE A 298 11.80 8.04 35.63
N ALA A 299 12.83 8.03 36.48
CA ALA A 299 13.86 6.99 36.47
C ALA A 299 13.25 5.61 36.73
N SER A 300 12.37 5.50 37.75
CA SER A 300 11.67 4.25 38.05
C SER A 300 10.79 3.77 36.90
N TRP A 301 10.12 4.67 36.19
CA TRP A 301 9.33 4.32 35.01
C TRP A 301 10.21 3.91 33.82
N ALA A 302 11.31 4.63 33.57
CA ALA A 302 12.26 4.32 32.50
C ALA A 302 12.91 2.94 32.68
N ASP A 303 13.16 2.52 33.93
CA ASP A 303 13.75 1.20 34.24
C ASP A 303 12.73 0.05 34.14
N MET A 304 11.43 0.32 33.99
CA MET A 304 10.42 -0.71 33.70
C MET A 304 10.50 -1.21 32.25
N LEU A 305 11.02 -0.39 31.33
CA LEU A 305 11.16 -0.75 29.93
C LEU A 305 12.38 -1.66 29.75
N LYS A 306 12.19 -2.82 29.11
CA LYS A 306 13.25 -3.83 28.96
C LYS A 306 13.76 -3.87 27.51
N PRO A 307 15.02 -4.29 27.28
CA PRO A 307 15.54 -4.47 25.92
C PRO A 307 14.67 -5.38 25.06
N GLU A 308 13.91 -6.31 25.64
CA GLU A 308 13.01 -7.23 24.94
C GLU A 308 11.63 -6.62 24.60
N SER A 309 11.29 -5.45 25.13
CA SER A 309 9.99 -4.78 24.89
C SER A 309 9.69 -4.56 23.41
N ALA A 310 8.41 -4.59 23.04
CA ALA A 310 7.97 -4.41 21.65
C ALA A 310 8.35 -3.03 21.11
N ILE A 311 8.53 -2.89 19.80
CA ILE A 311 8.93 -1.61 19.18
C ILE A 311 7.89 -0.53 19.53
N GLU A 312 6.61 -0.87 19.46
CA GLU A 312 5.49 0.02 19.75
C GLU A 312 5.51 0.53 21.20
N GLU A 313 5.92 -0.30 22.17
CA GLU A 313 6.06 0.08 23.58
C GLU A 313 7.20 1.08 23.78
N ILE A 314 8.32 0.86 23.10
CA ILE A 314 9.49 1.74 23.18
C ILE A 314 9.20 3.09 22.47
N GLU A 315 8.49 3.07 21.34
CA GLU A 315 8.04 4.28 20.64
C GLU A 315 7.11 5.12 21.51
N ALA A 316 6.12 4.49 22.17
CA ALA A 316 5.23 5.16 23.10
C ALA A 316 5.98 5.76 24.30
N PHE A 317 7.02 5.07 24.82
CA PHE A 317 7.89 5.60 25.85
C PHE A 317 8.70 6.83 25.39
N ILE A 318 9.26 6.79 24.18
CA ILE A 318 10.03 7.89 23.60
C ILE A 318 9.14 9.13 23.42
N GLU A 319 7.94 8.98 22.87
CA GLU A 319 6.98 10.08 22.70
C GLU A 319 6.63 10.69 24.07
N SER A 320 6.32 9.84 25.04
CA SER A 320 5.97 10.25 26.40
C SER A 320 7.13 10.92 27.13
N SER A 321 8.37 10.45 26.92
CA SER A 321 9.58 11.09 27.44
C SER A 321 9.83 12.47 26.81
N GLN A 322 9.53 12.64 25.52
CA GLN A 322 9.61 13.93 24.85
C GLN A 322 8.55 14.93 25.38
N LYS A 323 7.36 14.45 25.75
CA LYS A 323 6.33 15.26 26.42
C LYS A 323 6.83 15.78 27.78
N ILE A 324 7.52 14.94 28.56
CA ILE A 324 8.16 15.35 29.83
C ILE A 324 9.24 16.40 29.59
N ALA A 325 10.14 16.17 28.62
CA ALA A 325 11.21 17.11 28.30
C ALA A 325 10.68 18.47 27.82
N SER A 326 9.50 18.50 27.21
CA SER A 326 8.84 19.72 26.74
C SER A 326 7.97 20.40 27.81
N ASN A 327 7.78 19.78 28.98
CA ASN A 327 6.91 20.31 30.01
C ASN A 327 7.57 21.53 30.69
N PRO A 328 6.87 22.68 30.80
CA PRO A 328 7.42 23.89 31.41
C PRO A 328 7.72 23.75 32.91
N ALA A 329 7.05 22.83 33.61
CA ALA A 329 7.27 22.57 35.02
C ALA A 329 8.48 21.64 35.27
N ALA A 330 8.96 20.90 34.26
CA ALA A 330 10.15 20.07 34.40
C ALA A 330 11.42 20.91 34.53
N ASP A 331 12.29 20.55 35.48
CA ASP A 331 13.58 21.18 35.65
C ASP A 331 14.60 20.70 34.60
N ASP A 332 15.74 21.37 34.51
CA ASP A 332 16.74 21.07 33.49
C ASP A 332 17.34 19.66 33.64
N GLU A 333 17.42 19.14 34.88
CA GLU A 333 17.89 17.79 35.17
C GLU A 333 16.91 16.73 34.66
N LEU A 334 15.60 16.86 34.95
CA LEU A 334 14.58 15.94 34.43
C LEU A 334 14.48 16.02 32.91
N LYS A 335 14.54 17.22 32.32
CA LYS A 335 14.54 17.40 30.86
C LYS A 335 15.72 16.67 30.21
N LYS A 336 16.91 16.84 30.77
CA LYS A 336 18.13 16.17 30.30
C LYS A 336 17.99 14.66 30.41
N LEU A 337 17.56 14.15 31.57
CA LEU A 337 17.37 12.72 31.81
C LEU A 337 16.36 12.09 30.84
N ALA A 338 15.25 12.78 30.58
CA ALA A 338 14.22 12.34 29.65
C ALA A 338 14.73 12.26 28.20
N LEU A 339 15.51 13.26 27.77
CA LEU A 339 16.11 13.26 26.43
C LEU A 339 17.22 12.20 26.29
N GLU A 340 18.05 12.00 27.31
CA GLU A 340 19.11 10.99 27.31
C GLU A 340 18.53 9.57 27.21
N LYS A 341 17.53 9.26 28.05
CA LYS A 341 16.85 7.95 28.01
C LYS A 341 16.11 7.76 26.69
N ALA A 342 15.38 8.76 26.20
CA ALA A 342 14.72 8.68 24.90
C ALA A 342 15.71 8.45 23.75
N SER A 343 16.90 9.06 23.79
CA SER A 343 17.93 8.88 22.75
C SER A 343 18.54 7.47 22.77
N ALA A 344 18.85 6.94 23.95
CA ALA A 344 19.34 5.57 24.10
C ALA A 344 18.34 4.53 23.53
N TRP A 345 17.05 4.73 23.80
CA TRP A 345 16.00 3.85 23.26
C TRP A 345 15.78 4.02 21.75
N LYS A 346 15.99 5.22 21.18
CA LYS A 346 15.96 5.43 19.72
C LYS A 346 17.05 4.62 19.01
N GLU A 347 18.26 4.58 19.56
CA GLU A 347 19.36 3.78 19.00
C GLU A 347 18.99 2.29 19.00
N LEU A 348 18.42 1.79 20.11
CA LEU A 348 18.01 0.39 20.25
C LEU A 348 16.84 0.02 19.32
N ILE A 349 15.85 0.91 19.14
CA ILE A 349 14.78 0.72 18.14
C ILE A 349 15.36 0.62 16.74
N ALA A 350 16.31 1.48 16.38
CA ALA A 350 16.94 1.44 15.06
C ALA A 350 17.64 0.10 14.82
N GLU A 351 18.35 -0.43 15.83
CA GLU A 351 18.95 -1.77 15.75
C GLU A 351 17.91 -2.88 15.59
N LYS A 352 16.79 -2.84 16.34
CA LYS A 352 15.70 -3.83 16.21
C LYS A 352 15.03 -3.80 14.85
N TRP A 353 14.76 -2.61 14.32
CA TRP A 353 14.22 -2.46 12.98
C TRP A 353 15.17 -3.01 11.92
N ASN A 354 16.47 -2.75 12.05
CA ASN A 354 17.49 -3.31 11.16
C ASN A 354 17.56 -4.85 11.26
N ALA A 355 17.45 -5.42 12.46
CA ALA A 355 17.38 -6.88 12.64
C ALA A 355 16.12 -7.47 11.98
N THR A 356 14.97 -6.85 12.22
CA THR A 356 13.68 -7.22 11.61
C THR A 356 13.75 -7.18 10.08
N ALA A 357 14.38 -6.14 9.53
CA ALA A 357 14.60 -6.01 8.09
C ALA A 357 15.43 -7.17 7.53
N ARG A 358 16.52 -7.56 8.21
CA ARG A 358 17.35 -8.71 7.80
C ARG A 358 16.56 -10.01 7.83
N GLU A 359 15.73 -10.23 8.85
CA GLU A 359 14.86 -11.40 8.93
C GLU A 359 13.84 -11.45 7.80
N TRP A 360 13.19 -10.32 7.49
CA TRP A 360 12.25 -10.21 6.38
C TRP A 360 12.93 -10.46 5.03
N ILE A 361 14.12 -9.91 4.82
CA ILE A 361 14.92 -10.13 3.61
C ILE A 361 15.31 -11.60 3.48
N ALA A 362 15.83 -12.22 4.56
CA ALA A 362 16.20 -13.63 4.56
C ALA A 362 14.99 -14.55 4.32
N GLY A 363 13.85 -14.23 4.94
CA GLY A 363 12.59 -14.96 4.77
C GLY A 363 12.04 -14.85 3.34
N ALA A 364 12.16 -13.69 2.70
CA ALA A 364 11.77 -13.51 1.30
C ALA A 364 12.75 -14.20 0.33
N ALA A 365 14.05 -14.22 0.64
CA ALA A 365 15.07 -14.90 -0.16
C ALA A 365 14.91 -16.43 -0.16
N ALA A 366 14.36 -17.01 0.90
CA ALA A 366 14.10 -18.45 1.01
C ALA A 366 12.88 -18.94 0.20
N LEU A 367 12.06 -18.01 -0.34
CA LEU A 367 10.87 -18.33 -1.14
C LEU A 367 11.17 -18.28 -2.64
N PRO A 368 10.32 -18.86 -3.50
CA PRO A 368 10.37 -18.62 -4.94
C PRO A 368 10.39 -17.12 -5.25
N ALA A 369 11.12 -16.70 -6.29
CA ALA A 369 11.41 -15.29 -6.53
C ALA A 369 10.14 -14.41 -6.59
N ALA A 370 9.09 -14.89 -7.25
CA ALA A 370 7.79 -14.23 -7.33
C ALA A 370 7.11 -14.02 -5.95
N GLU A 371 7.12 -15.03 -5.08
CA GLU A 371 6.56 -14.93 -3.73
C GLU A 371 7.40 -14.04 -2.82
N GLY A 372 8.73 -14.09 -2.98
CA GLY A 372 9.66 -13.21 -2.26
C GLY A 372 9.44 -11.73 -2.60
N ILE A 373 9.24 -11.41 -3.88
CA ILE A 373 8.91 -10.06 -4.37
C ILE A 373 7.60 -9.56 -3.72
N GLU A 374 6.54 -10.36 -3.74
CA GLU A 374 5.25 -9.99 -3.13
C GLU A 374 5.37 -9.73 -1.63
N LYS A 375 6.12 -10.58 -0.90
CA LYS A 375 6.37 -10.38 0.53
C LYS A 375 7.15 -9.10 0.82
N LEU A 376 8.24 -8.82 0.11
CA LEU A 376 9.02 -7.61 0.29
C LEU A 376 8.21 -6.35 -0.02
N ALA A 377 7.43 -6.37 -1.12
CA ALA A 377 6.53 -5.28 -1.48
C ALA A 377 5.45 -5.03 -0.40
N ALA A 378 4.94 -6.10 0.24
CA ALA A 378 4.01 -5.98 1.36
C ALA A 378 4.69 -5.41 2.62
N TYR A 379 5.93 -5.81 2.93
CA TYR A 379 6.68 -5.28 4.08
C TYR A 379 6.98 -3.78 3.95
N ILE A 380 7.33 -3.31 2.75
CA ILE A 380 7.58 -1.88 2.48
C ILE A 380 6.34 -1.01 2.74
N LYS A 381 5.13 -1.58 2.58
CA LYS A 381 3.85 -0.88 2.77
C LYS A 381 3.35 -0.89 4.21
N LYS A 382 4.07 -1.49 5.17
CA LYS A 382 3.64 -1.49 6.58
C LYS A 382 3.68 -0.08 7.17
N GLU A 383 2.61 0.29 7.87
CA GLU A 383 2.56 1.52 8.64
C GLU A 383 3.63 1.51 9.75
N GLY A 384 4.21 2.68 10.05
CA GLY A 384 5.25 2.83 11.07
C GLY A 384 6.67 2.40 10.65
N LEU A 385 6.88 1.97 9.41
CA LEU A 385 8.20 1.57 8.93
C LEU A 385 9.17 2.76 8.82
N PRO A 386 10.37 2.71 9.45
CA PRO A 386 11.37 3.77 9.29
C PRO A 386 11.87 3.88 7.84
N ALA A 387 12.12 5.12 7.38
CA ALA A 387 12.53 5.40 6.01
C ALA A 387 13.79 4.64 5.56
N GLU A 388 14.82 4.56 6.42
CA GLU A 388 16.07 3.84 6.12
C GLU A 388 15.85 2.32 5.97
N VAL A 389 14.93 1.77 6.75
CA VAL A 389 14.55 0.35 6.66
C VAL A 389 13.76 0.11 5.39
N GLY A 390 12.82 1.01 5.06
CA GLY A 390 12.09 1.00 3.80
C GLY A 390 13.04 1.00 2.59
N LYS A 391 14.10 1.82 2.64
CA LYS A 391 15.14 1.85 1.62
C LYS A 391 15.89 0.52 1.52
N THR A 392 16.30 -0.07 2.64
CA THR A 392 17.00 -1.36 2.67
C THR A 392 16.13 -2.48 2.09
N LEU A 393 14.83 -2.50 2.42
CA LEU A 393 13.87 -3.46 1.85
C LEU A 393 13.64 -3.23 0.35
N ALA A 394 13.63 -1.97 -0.10
CA ALA A 394 13.50 -1.63 -1.52
C ALA A 394 14.73 -2.08 -2.34
N GLU A 395 15.94 -1.88 -1.81
CA GLU A 395 17.18 -2.39 -2.42
C GLU A 395 17.18 -3.93 -2.52
N ALA A 396 16.70 -4.62 -1.47
CA ALA A 396 16.53 -6.06 -1.49
C ALA A 396 15.45 -6.53 -2.49
N LEU A 397 14.35 -5.78 -2.62
CA LEU A 397 13.30 -6.04 -3.60
C LEU A 397 13.83 -5.91 -5.04
N GLU A 398 14.62 -4.87 -5.33
CA GLU A 398 15.28 -4.69 -6.61
C GLU A 398 16.22 -5.86 -6.92
N SER A 399 17.06 -6.26 -5.96
CA SER A 399 17.91 -7.44 -6.11
C SER A 399 17.11 -8.71 -6.38
N ARG A 400 15.90 -8.86 -5.80
CA ARG A 400 15.03 -10.02 -6.05
C ARG A 400 14.42 -10.00 -7.45
N TYR A 401 14.06 -8.82 -7.97
CA TYR A 401 13.64 -8.68 -9.37
C TYR A 401 14.77 -9.07 -10.33
N VAL A 402 16.02 -8.70 -10.04
CA VAL A 402 17.18 -9.11 -10.83
C VAL A 402 17.33 -10.63 -10.83
N SER A 403 17.32 -11.28 -9.65
CA SER A 403 17.42 -12.75 -9.59
C SER A 403 16.28 -13.45 -10.34
N MET A 404 15.05 -12.95 -10.26
CA MET A 404 13.92 -13.50 -11.01
C MET A 404 14.14 -13.38 -12.53
N ALA A 405 14.59 -12.20 -12.99
CA ALA A 405 14.88 -12.00 -14.39
C ALA A 405 16.00 -12.93 -14.86
N ASP A 406 17.08 -13.08 -14.09
CA ASP A 406 18.20 -13.97 -14.42
C ASP A 406 17.78 -15.45 -14.47
N GLU A 407 16.94 -15.90 -13.53
CA GLU A 407 16.38 -17.26 -13.52
C GLU A 407 15.56 -17.53 -14.79
N ILE A 408 14.68 -16.60 -15.18
CA ILE A 408 13.84 -16.72 -16.38
C ILE A 408 14.68 -16.62 -17.67
N VAL A 409 15.65 -15.72 -17.73
CA VAL A 409 16.56 -15.57 -18.88
C VAL A 409 17.40 -16.82 -19.09
N SER A 410 17.83 -17.45 -17.99
CA SER A 410 18.63 -18.68 -18.01
C SER A 410 17.80 -19.93 -18.27
N ASP A 411 16.49 -19.87 -18.08
CA ASP A 411 15.58 -20.96 -18.38
C ASP A 411 15.40 -21.12 -19.90
N GLY A 412 15.93 -22.22 -20.44
CA GLY A 412 15.76 -22.59 -21.84
C GLY A 412 14.33 -23.01 -22.21
N GLY A 413 13.48 -23.31 -21.22
CA GLY A 413 12.09 -23.73 -21.41
C GLY A 413 11.07 -22.60 -21.30
N ALA A 414 11.48 -21.39 -20.92
CA ALA A 414 10.57 -20.25 -20.78
C ALA A 414 10.07 -19.75 -22.15
N ASP A 415 8.75 -19.75 -22.36
CA ASP A 415 8.12 -19.25 -23.58
C ASP A 415 7.78 -17.74 -23.49
N ILE A 416 7.51 -17.11 -24.65
CA ILE A 416 7.18 -15.68 -24.71
C ILE A 416 5.94 -15.34 -23.86
N ALA A 417 4.94 -16.22 -23.82
CA ALA A 417 3.68 -15.99 -23.10
C ALA A 417 3.88 -15.92 -21.59
N SER A 418 4.69 -16.83 -21.02
CA SER A 418 5.04 -16.87 -19.61
C SER A 418 5.86 -15.65 -19.19
N ILE A 419 6.81 -15.21 -20.02
CA ILE A 419 7.61 -13.99 -19.76
C ILE A 419 6.71 -12.74 -19.79
N LYS A 420 5.84 -12.60 -20.79
CA LYS A 420 4.85 -11.51 -20.84
C LYS A 420 3.90 -11.53 -19.64
N GLY A 421 3.48 -12.72 -19.21
CA GLY A 421 2.68 -12.89 -17.98
C GLY A 421 3.41 -12.40 -16.73
N THR A 422 4.72 -12.63 -16.64
CA THR A 422 5.56 -12.13 -15.53
C THR A 422 5.66 -10.60 -15.55
N LEU A 423 5.91 -10.01 -16.72
CA LEU A 423 5.95 -8.55 -16.89
C LEU A 423 4.61 -7.88 -16.54
N ALA A 424 3.49 -8.52 -16.89
CA ALA A 424 2.16 -8.03 -16.57
C ALA A 424 1.84 -8.14 -15.06
N LYS A 425 2.30 -9.21 -14.40
CA LYS A 425 2.09 -9.43 -12.97
C LYS A 425 2.87 -8.42 -12.11
N PHE A 426 4.08 -8.08 -12.53
CA PHE A 426 5.00 -7.22 -11.78
C PHE A 426 5.21 -5.86 -12.46
N THR A 427 4.20 -5.00 -12.41
CA THR A 427 4.23 -3.68 -13.07
C THR A 427 5.25 -2.70 -12.48
N GLU A 428 5.60 -2.87 -11.20
CA GLU A 428 6.58 -2.05 -10.47
C GLU A 428 8.03 -2.53 -10.65
N MET A 429 8.28 -3.46 -11.60
CA MET A 429 9.61 -4.00 -11.86
C MET A 429 10.57 -2.88 -12.33
N PRO A 430 11.80 -2.81 -11.77
CA PRO A 430 12.80 -1.84 -12.19
C PRO A 430 13.20 -1.98 -13.67
N PRO A 431 13.70 -0.90 -14.31
CA PRO A 431 13.98 -0.90 -15.76
C PRO A 431 14.99 -1.96 -16.22
N ALA A 432 16.02 -2.26 -15.42
CA ALA A 432 17.07 -3.21 -15.79
C ALA A 432 16.57 -4.67 -15.92
N PRO A 433 15.96 -5.28 -14.88
CA PRO A 433 15.38 -6.63 -15.01
C PRO A 433 14.24 -6.69 -16.03
N LYS A 434 13.43 -5.62 -16.14
CA LYS A 434 12.38 -5.54 -17.15
C LYS A 434 12.95 -5.64 -18.56
N LYS A 435 14.00 -4.86 -18.84
CA LYS A 435 14.69 -4.90 -20.14
C LYS A 435 15.31 -6.27 -20.43
N ALA A 436 15.88 -6.95 -19.43
CA ALA A 436 16.43 -8.28 -19.62
C ALA A 436 15.37 -9.30 -20.08
N LEU A 437 14.15 -9.22 -19.52
CA LEU A 437 13.02 -10.04 -19.95
C LEU A 437 12.51 -9.67 -21.35
N GLU A 438 12.44 -8.38 -21.68
CA GLU A 438 12.08 -7.90 -23.03
C GLU A 438 13.11 -8.36 -24.08
N ASP A 439 14.40 -8.23 -23.78
CA ASP A 439 15.49 -8.71 -24.64
C ASP A 439 15.43 -10.23 -24.82
N ARG A 440 15.03 -10.99 -23.79
CA ARG A 440 14.82 -12.44 -23.87
C ARG A 440 13.65 -12.81 -24.80
N ILE A 441 12.54 -12.07 -24.75
CA ILE A 441 11.41 -12.25 -25.68
C ILE A 441 11.89 -12.08 -27.12
N VAL A 442 12.65 -11.01 -27.40
CA VAL A 442 13.22 -10.74 -28.73
C VAL A 442 14.16 -11.87 -29.14
N ALA A 443 15.01 -12.37 -28.23
CA ALA A 443 15.94 -13.45 -28.52
C ALA A 443 15.23 -14.78 -28.86
N ILE A 444 14.14 -15.12 -28.16
CA ILE A 444 13.33 -16.31 -28.46
C ILE A 444 12.67 -16.16 -29.84
N ALA A 445 12.04 -15.01 -30.10
CA ALA A 445 11.41 -14.74 -31.39
C ALA A 445 12.44 -14.80 -32.54
N LYS A 446 13.62 -14.20 -32.34
CA LYS A 446 14.73 -14.29 -33.30
C LYS A 446 15.18 -15.73 -33.53
N GLY A 447 15.34 -16.53 -32.48
CA GLY A 447 15.71 -17.94 -32.60
C GLY A 447 14.70 -18.76 -33.39
N GLU A 448 13.40 -18.51 -33.23
CA GLU A 448 12.36 -19.17 -34.03
C GLU A 448 12.40 -18.71 -35.50
N ALA A 449 12.63 -17.42 -35.76
CA ALA A 449 12.80 -16.91 -37.13
C ALA A 449 14.02 -17.56 -37.82
N GLU A 450 15.17 -17.62 -37.14
CA GLU A 450 16.40 -18.26 -37.64
C GLU A 450 16.18 -19.76 -37.92
N LYS A 451 15.45 -20.46 -37.03
CA LYS A 451 15.09 -21.87 -37.23
C LYS A 451 14.18 -22.06 -38.45
N ILE A 452 13.12 -21.27 -38.58
CA ILE A 452 12.20 -21.32 -39.73
C ILE A 452 12.95 -21.03 -41.04
N ALA A 453 13.79 -19.99 -41.05
CA ALA A 453 14.63 -19.63 -42.19
C ALA A 453 15.62 -20.74 -42.56
N GLY A 454 16.20 -21.42 -41.56
CA GLY A 454 17.05 -22.60 -41.75
C GLY A 454 16.29 -23.78 -42.36
N GLU A 455 15.10 -24.07 -41.87
CA GLU A 455 14.21 -25.10 -42.42
C GLU A 455 13.83 -24.79 -43.88
N ILE A 456 13.48 -23.54 -44.19
CA ILE A 456 13.20 -23.07 -45.57
C ILE A 456 14.43 -23.27 -46.47
N SER A 457 15.61 -22.87 -46.00
CA SER A 457 16.86 -22.99 -46.75
C SER A 457 17.21 -24.45 -47.09
N GLY A 458 16.80 -25.40 -46.24
CA GLY A 458 17.03 -26.83 -46.41
C GLY A 458 16.10 -27.54 -47.40
N MET A 459 15.10 -26.87 -47.97
CA MET A 459 14.11 -27.51 -48.85
C MET A 459 14.71 -28.04 -50.15
N GLU A 460 14.26 -29.17 -50.67
CA GLU A 460 14.83 -29.77 -51.90
C GLU A 460 13.89 -29.68 -53.11
N SER A 461 12.66 -29.19 -52.93
CA SER A 461 11.66 -29.12 -54.01
C SER A 461 10.74 -27.91 -53.85
N PHE A 462 10.15 -27.48 -54.97
CA PHE A 462 9.12 -26.43 -54.96
C PHE A 462 7.96 -26.78 -54.04
N LYS A 463 7.48 -28.03 -54.07
CA LYS A 463 6.37 -28.47 -53.21
C LYS A 463 6.67 -28.28 -51.72
N ALA A 464 7.85 -28.70 -51.29
CA ALA A 464 8.25 -28.58 -49.89
C ALA A 464 8.44 -27.11 -49.46
N LEU A 465 8.92 -26.24 -50.36
CA LEU A 465 9.00 -24.80 -50.13
C LEU A 465 7.60 -24.17 -50.02
N VAL A 466 6.65 -24.61 -50.83
CA VAL A 466 5.27 -24.10 -50.86
C VAL A 466 4.49 -24.46 -49.59
N ASP A 467 4.72 -25.65 -49.05
CA ASP A 467 4.15 -26.07 -47.76
C ASP A 467 4.57 -25.11 -46.61
N ARG A 468 5.62 -24.30 -46.80
CA ARG A 468 6.12 -23.28 -45.85
C ARG A 468 5.65 -21.85 -46.14
N MET A 469 4.79 -21.63 -47.14
CA MET A 469 4.23 -20.29 -47.41
C MET A 469 3.43 -19.72 -46.24
N GLY A 470 2.87 -20.58 -45.38
CA GLY A 470 2.19 -20.16 -44.16
C GLY A 470 3.11 -19.36 -43.22
N ASP A 471 4.41 -19.65 -43.23
CA ASP A 471 5.38 -19.02 -42.34
C ASP A 471 5.61 -17.53 -42.67
N LEU A 472 5.36 -17.12 -43.91
CA LEU A 472 5.40 -15.72 -44.34
C LEU A 472 4.26 -14.88 -43.76
N LYS A 473 3.19 -15.53 -43.29
CA LYS A 473 2.01 -14.87 -42.69
C LYS A 473 2.07 -14.81 -41.17
N LEU A 474 3.11 -15.37 -40.56
CA LEU A 474 3.30 -15.32 -39.12
C LEU A 474 3.45 -13.87 -38.67
N SER A 475 2.80 -13.53 -37.54
CA SER A 475 3.01 -12.26 -36.87
C SER A 475 4.35 -12.27 -36.16
N TRP A 476 5.18 -11.26 -36.44
CA TRP A 476 6.50 -11.07 -35.84
C TRP A 476 6.51 -9.82 -34.94
N GLU A 477 5.45 -9.58 -34.18
CA GLU A 477 5.30 -8.42 -33.27
C GLU A 477 6.50 -8.24 -32.32
N ASP A 478 6.98 -9.35 -31.77
CA ASP A 478 8.10 -9.37 -30.81
C ASP A 478 9.48 -9.27 -31.47
N TYR A 479 9.56 -9.46 -32.80
CA TYR A 479 10.79 -9.31 -33.57
C TYR A 479 10.47 -8.94 -35.04
N PRO A 480 10.13 -7.67 -35.34
CA PRO A 480 9.60 -7.28 -36.66
C PRO A 480 10.50 -7.65 -37.86
N ALA A 481 11.82 -7.68 -37.64
CA ALA A 481 12.80 -8.07 -38.66
C ALA A 481 12.66 -9.54 -39.11
N GLY A 482 12.09 -10.43 -38.30
CA GLY A 482 11.89 -11.84 -38.63
C GLY A 482 11.05 -12.05 -39.89
N SER A 483 10.08 -11.17 -40.15
CA SER A 483 9.30 -11.18 -41.39
C SER A 483 10.18 -11.03 -42.64
N GLY A 484 11.16 -10.12 -42.59
CA GLY A 484 12.12 -9.89 -43.67
C GLY A 484 13.12 -11.03 -43.82
N GLU A 485 13.58 -11.62 -42.72
CA GLU A 485 14.52 -12.75 -42.74
C GLU A 485 13.91 -14.00 -43.39
N ILE A 486 12.66 -14.33 -43.05
CA ILE A 486 11.93 -15.46 -43.63
C ILE A 486 11.64 -15.21 -45.11
N ALA A 487 11.19 -14.00 -45.47
CA ALA A 487 10.97 -13.63 -46.86
C ALA A 487 12.25 -13.75 -47.70
N ALA A 488 13.38 -13.25 -47.19
CA ALA A 488 14.67 -13.35 -47.87
C ALA A 488 15.15 -14.80 -48.03
N ALA A 489 15.00 -15.64 -46.98
CA ALA A 489 15.33 -17.06 -47.05
C ALA A 489 14.46 -17.79 -48.09
N PHE A 490 13.17 -17.45 -48.14
CA PHE A 490 12.21 -18.00 -49.10
C PHE A 490 12.55 -17.59 -50.54
N GLU A 491 12.76 -16.30 -50.79
CA GLU A 491 13.12 -15.78 -52.13
C GLU A 491 14.43 -16.37 -52.64
N LYS A 492 15.46 -16.42 -51.78
CA LYS A 492 16.74 -17.02 -52.13
C LYS A 492 16.56 -18.49 -52.50
N LYS A 493 15.82 -19.24 -51.68
CA LYS A 493 15.64 -20.67 -51.94
C LYS A 493 14.82 -20.94 -53.21
N LEU A 494 13.81 -20.12 -53.46
CA LEU A 494 13.04 -20.18 -54.70
C LEU A 494 13.95 -19.98 -55.92
N SER A 495 14.84 -18.99 -55.86
CA SER A 495 15.83 -18.72 -56.91
C SER A 495 16.80 -19.89 -57.12
N ASP A 496 17.29 -20.50 -56.03
CA ASP A 496 18.19 -21.65 -56.08
C ASP A 496 17.51 -22.87 -56.75
N LEU A 497 16.24 -23.14 -56.43
CA LEU A 497 15.47 -24.24 -57.04
C LEU A 497 15.21 -24.00 -58.54
N ILE A 498 14.87 -22.78 -58.92
CA ILE A 498 14.70 -22.40 -60.33
C ILE A 498 16.04 -22.61 -61.08
N SER A 499 17.15 -22.17 -60.50
CA SER A 499 18.48 -22.31 -61.10
C SER A 499 18.89 -23.78 -61.25
N ALA A 500 18.57 -24.64 -60.28
CA ALA A 500 18.86 -26.07 -60.33
C ALA A 500 18.10 -26.79 -61.47
N GLU A 501 16.80 -26.49 -61.63
CA GLU A 501 16.01 -27.03 -62.75
C GLU A 501 16.55 -26.54 -64.10
N TRP A 502 16.98 -25.28 -64.17
CA TRP A 502 17.61 -24.73 -65.37
C TRP A 502 18.91 -25.43 -65.74
N HIS A 503 19.80 -25.70 -64.76
CA HIS A 503 21.05 -26.40 -65.04
C HIS A 503 20.81 -27.81 -65.61
N LYS A 504 19.86 -28.55 -65.05
CA LYS A 504 19.48 -29.88 -65.54
C LYS A 504 18.90 -29.84 -66.97
N THR A 505 18.11 -28.80 -67.25
CA THR A 505 17.55 -28.53 -68.58
C THR A 505 18.67 -28.23 -69.58
N ASP A 506 19.64 -27.39 -69.21
CA ASP A 506 20.78 -26.97 -70.05
C ASP A 506 21.70 -28.15 -70.41
N GLU A 507 22.01 -29.01 -69.44
CA GLU A 507 22.78 -30.24 -69.68
C GLU A 507 22.07 -31.16 -70.70
N SER A 508 20.77 -31.36 -70.51
CA SER A 508 19.96 -32.22 -71.38
C SER A 508 19.83 -31.64 -72.80
N ALA A 509 19.60 -30.34 -72.93
CA ALA A 509 19.50 -29.66 -74.21
C ALA A 509 20.86 -29.60 -74.95
N THR A 510 21.96 -29.46 -74.22
CA THR A 510 23.31 -29.52 -74.79
C THR A 510 23.58 -30.91 -75.39
N ALA A 511 23.24 -31.98 -74.67
CA ALA A 511 23.39 -33.34 -75.18
C ALA A 511 22.54 -33.65 -76.43
N LEU A 512 21.38 -32.99 -76.60
CA LEU A 512 20.58 -33.07 -77.83
C LEU A 512 21.22 -32.28 -78.97
N THR A 513 21.75 -31.10 -78.67
CA THR A 513 22.45 -30.23 -79.64
C THR A 513 23.68 -30.92 -80.22
N GLU A 514 24.48 -31.60 -79.39
CA GLU A 514 25.65 -32.38 -79.83
C GLU A 514 25.29 -33.54 -80.77
N LYS A 515 24.05 -34.04 -80.70
CA LYS A 515 23.52 -35.08 -81.60
C LYS A 515 22.86 -34.50 -82.85
N GLY A 516 22.82 -33.17 -83.01
CA GLY A 516 22.16 -32.48 -84.11
C GLY A 516 20.64 -32.36 -83.95
N ASP A 517 20.07 -32.66 -82.79
CA ASP A 517 18.64 -32.53 -82.51
C ASP A 517 18.30 -31.15 -81.93
N TYR A 518 18.37 -30.12 -82.79
CA TYR A 518 18.09 -28.74 -82.42
C TYR A 518 16.60 -28.51 -82.09
N ALA A 519 15.70 -29.27 -82.73
CA ALA A 519 14.27 -29.18 -82.47
C ALA A 519 13.92 -29.70 -81.07
N GLY A 520 14.45 -30.87 -80.70
CA GLY A 520 14.30 -31.43 -79.36
C GLY A 520 14.92 -30.53 -78.28
N ALA A 521 16.10 -29.94 -78.54
CA ALA A 521 16.71 -28.99 -77.63
C ALA A 521 15.84 -27.73 -77.40
N LYS A 522 15.25 -27.17 -78.46
CA LYS A 522 14.33 -26.01 -78.38
C LYS A 522 13.06 -26.35 -77.60
N GLU A 523 12.47 -27.52 -77.85
CA GLU A 523 11.27 -27.99 -77.15
C GLU A 523 11.53 -28.22 -75.66
N LEU A 524 12.68 -28.80 -75.31
CA LEU A 524 13.07 -29.07 -73.91
C LEU A 524 13.19 -27.76 -73.12
N TYR A 525 13.81 -26.73 -73.72
CA TYR A 525 13.87 -25.39 -73.15
C TYR A 525 12.50 -24.73 -72.96
N ALA A 526 11.59 -24.85 -73.93
CA ALA A 526 10.24 -24.32 -73.81
C ALA A 526 9.42 -25.03 -72.72
N THR A 527 9.47 -26.36 -72.71
CA THR A 527 8.72 -27.21 -71.77
C THR A 527 9.18 -27.02 -70.33
N SER A 528 10.49 -26.88 -70.11
CA SER A 528 11.07 -26.60 -68.79
C SER A 528 10.52 -25.30 -68.20
N MET A 529 10.49 -24.21 -68.98
CA MET A 529 10.01 -22.93 -68.47
C MET A 529 8.50 -22.90 -68.21
N GLU A 530 7.72 -23.60 -69.03
CA GLU A 530 6.29 -23.78 -68.82
C GLU A 530 6.03 -24.60 -67.54
N THR A 531 6.77 -25.69 -67.33
CA THR A 531 6.67 -26.52 -66.12
C THR A 531 7.01 -25.73 -64.85
N VAL A 532 8.07 -24.92 -64.87
CA VAL A 532 8.46 -24.04 -63.77
C VAL A 532 7.38 -22.99 -63.51
N SER A 533 6.88 -22.34 -64.57
CA SER A 533 5.83 -21.32 -64.46
C SER A 533 4.53 -21.89 -63.90
N GLU A 534 4.07 -23.04 -64.39
CA GLU A 534 2.89 -23.73 -63.87
C GLU A 534 3.06 -24.17 -62.41
N SER A 535 4.24 -24.67 -62.05
CA SER A 535 4.52 -25.11 -60.67
C SER A 535 4.44 -23.93 -59.70
N ILE A 536 4.94 -22.77 -60.12
CA ILE A 536 4.87 -21.52 -59.36
C ILE A 536 3.45 -20.96 -59.28
N GLU A 537 2.68 -21.05 -60.37
CA GLU A 537 1.28 -20.60 -60.40
C GLU A 537 0.36 -21.48 -59.54
N LYS A 538 0.47 -22.81 -59.68
CA LYS A 538 -0.26 -23.78 -58.82
C LYS A 538 0.08 -23.61 -57.35
N ALA A 539 1.30 -23.20 -57.07
CA ALA A 539 1.77 -22.89 -55.72
C ALA A 539 1.25 -21.55 -55.17
N GLY A 540 0.69 -20.67 -56.00
CA GLY A 540 0.20 -19.36 -55.56
C GLY A 540 1.31 -18.38 -55.16
N LEU A 541 2.52 -18.54 -55.69
CA LEU A 541 3.69 -17.73 -55.35
C LEU A 541 3.65 -16.30 -55.96
N GLY A 542 2.81 -16.08 -56.98
CA GLY A 542 2.46 -14.76 -57.51
C GLY A 542 3.65 -13.81 -57.67
N ASP A 543 3.52 -12.61 -57.10
CA ASP A 543 4.49 -11.51 -57.21
C ASP A 543 5.88 -11.85 -56.63
N MET A 544 5.96 -12.74 -55.62
CA MET A 544 7.24 -13.11 -55.00
C MET A 544 8.17 -13.83 -55.98
N SER A 545 7.61 -14.52 -56.96
CA SER A 545 8.36 -15.25 -57.98
C SER A 545 8.68 -14.41 -59.22
N ALA A 546 8.09 -13.21 -59.35
CA ALA A 546 8.11 -12.44 -60.58
C ALA A 546 9.53 -12.05 -61.01
N ALA A 547 10.39 -11.68 -60.05
CA ALA A 547 11.79 -11.32 -60.33
C ALA A 547 12.59 -12.53 -60.84
N ALA A 548 12.52 -13.66 -60.12
CA ALA A 548 13.22 -14.89 -60.49
C ALA A 548 12.73 -15.46 -61.83
N LEU A 549 11.41 -15.42 -62.08
CA LEU A 549 10.82 -15.80 -63.36
C LEU A 549 11.29 -14.89 -64.50
N SER A 550 11.36 -13.58 -64.28
CA SER A 550 11.86 -12.63 -65.28
C SER A 550 13.32 -12.91 -65.64
N GLU A 551 14.15 -13.20 -64.65
CA GLU A 551 15.56 -13.58 -64.85
C GLU A 551 15.70 -14.90 -65.60
N ALA A 552 14.92 -15.93 -65.21
CA ALA A 552 14.83 -17.19 -65.94
C ALA A 552 14.41 -17.01 -67.41
N LYS A 553 13.40 -16.16 -67.70
CA LYS A 553 12.99 -15.85 -69.09
C LYS A 553 14.10 -15.18 -69.89
N LYS A 554 14.88 -14.27 -69.28
CA LYS A 554 16.03 -13.64 -69.93
C LYS A 554 17.13 -14.64 -70.25
N LEU A 555 17.45 -15.54 -69.31
CA LEU A 555 18.42 -16.61 -69.53
C LEU A 555 17.99 -17.54 -70.66
N LEU A 556 16.71 -17.94 -70.67
CA LEU A 556 16.12 -18.74 -71.74
C LEU A 556 16.27 -18.08 -73.12
N ALA A 557 15.93 -16.79 -73.23
CA ALA A 557 16.06 -16.07 -74.49
C ALA A 557 17.52 -16.08 -75.01
N GLY A 558 18.50 -15.90 -74.11
CA GLY A 558 19.92 -16.01 -74.45
C GLY A 558 20.33 -17.42 -74.90
N LYS A 559 19.80 -18.46 -74.26
CA LYS A 559 20.08 -19.86 -74.63
C LYS A 559 19.47 -20.25 -75.97
N LEU A 560 18.24 -19.82 -76.26
CA LEU A 560 17.61 -20.01 -77.57
C LEU A 560 18.38 -19.31 -78.69
N GLU A 561 18.90 -18.11 -78.43
CA GLU A 561 19.73 -17.38 -79.38
C GLU A 561 21.06 -18.11 -79.64
N ASN A 562 21.69 -18.67 -78.61
CA ASN A 562 22.90 -19.47 -78.75
C ASN A 562 22.63 -20.79 -79.52
N LEU A 563 21.50 -21.45 -79.26
CA LEU A 563 21.08 -22.65 -79.97
C LEU A 563 20.84 -22.37 -81.46
N LYS A 564 20.18 -21.25 -81.78
CA LYS A 564 19.98 -20.78 -83.16
C LYS A 564 21.32 -20.59 -83.88
N LYS A 565 22.27 -19.90 -83.25
CA LYS A 565 23.62 -19.69 -83.82
C LYS A 565 24.34 -21.01 -84.08
N ALA A 566 24.32 -21.94 -83.11
CA ALA A 566 24.93 -23.25 -83.27
C ALA A 566 24.29 -24.07 -84.42
N HIS A 567 22.96 -23.97 -84.60
CA HIS A 567 22.26 -24.62 -85.71
C HIS A 567 22.69 -24.02 -87.07
N LEU A 568 22.78 -22.70 -87.16
CA LEU A 568 23.22 -22.00 -88.38
C LEU A 568 24.67 -22.32 -88.71
N ASP A 569 25.55 -22.32 -87.72
CA ASP A 569 26.98 -22.63 -87.89
C ASP A 569 27.17 -24.07 -88.39
N SER A 570 26.36 -25.02 -87.90
CA SER A 570 26.34 -26.39 -88.43
C SER A 570 25.91 -26.42 -89.91
N CYS A 571 24.87 -25.66 -90.29
CA CYS A 571 24.43 -25.57 -91.68
C CYS A 571 25.51 -24.95 -92.59
N LYS A 572 26.19 -23.89 -92.11
CA LYS A 572 27.29 -23.24 -92.83
C LYS A 572 28.48 -24.18 -93.00
N SER A 573 28.82 -24.95 -91.98
CA SER A 573 29.89 -25.96 -92.05
C SER A 573 29.60 -26.99 -93.14
N ASP A 574 28.40 -27.56 -93.15
CA ASP A 574 28.02 -28.55 -94.17
C ASP A 574 27.98 -27.94 -95.58
N PHE A 575 27.51 -26.69 -95.72
CA PHE A 575 27.54 -25.97 -96.99
C PHE A 575 28.98 -25.72 -97.49
N GLU A 576 29.90 -25.36 -96.60
CA GLU A 576 31.32 -25.16 -96.94
C GLU A 576 31.98 -26.45 -97.44
N GLU A 577 31.61 -27.61 -96.90
CA GLU A 577 32.10 -28.91 -97.39
C GLU A 577 31.71 -29.16 -98.85
N LEU A 578 30.51 -28.73 -99.27
CA LEU A 578 30.04 -28.86 -100.65
C LEU A 578 30.88 -28.08 -101.67
N LYS A 579 31.69 -27.09 -101.26
CA LYS A 579 32.60 -26.35 -102.17
C LYS A 579 33.66 -27.25 -102.80
N LYS A 580 33.93 -28.42 -102.22
CA LYS A 580 34.98 -29.35 -102.69
C LYS A 580 34.43 -30.71 -103.17
N ILE A 581 33.14 -30.97 -102.97
CA ILE A 581 32.51 -32.25 -103.27
C ILE A 581 32.07 -32.30 -104.75
N LYS A 582 32.31 -33.46 -105.41
CA LYS A 582 31.97 -33.70 -106.82
C LYS A 582 30.71 -34.54 -107.01
N ASP A 583 29.97 -34.79 -105.94
CA ASP A 583 28.77 -35.62 -105.92
C ASP A 583 27.54 -34.76 -105.64
N ALA A 584 26.65 -34.65 -106.63
CA ALA A 584 25.41 -33.89 -106.51
C ALA A 584 24.45 -34.50 -105.47
N ALA A 585 24.57 -35.80 -105.15
CA ALA A 585 23.72 -36.44 -104.15
C ALA A 585 23.97 -35.92 -102.72
N GLN A 586 25.15 -35.34 -102.46
CA GLN A 586 25.47 -34.73 -101.16
C GLN A 586 24.81 -33.36 -100.95
N ILE A 587 24.24 -32.76 -102.01
CA ILE A 587 23.57 -31.46 -101.91
C ILE A 587 22.22 -31.59 -101.18
N GLU A 588 21.49 -32.68 -101.41
CA GLU A 588 20.14 -32.87 -100.86
C GLU A 588 20.11 -32.87 -99.32
N PRO A 589 20.98 -33.63 -98.62
CA PRO A 589 21.01 -33.60 -97.16
C PRO A 589 21.27 -32.21 -96.57
N VAL A 590 22.08 -31.37 -97.25
CA VAL A 590 22.37 -30.01 -96.79
C VAL A 590 21.17 -29.09 -97.04
N MET A 591 20.47 -29.25 -98.18
CA MET A 591 19.21 -28.53 -98.45
C MET A 591 18.11 -28.88 -97.42
N GLU A 592 17.99 -30.15 -97.06
CA GLU A 592 17.05 -30.61 -96.03
C GLU A 592 17.36 -29.98 -94.67
N LYS A 593 18.65 -29.95 -94.27
CA LYS A 593 19.08 -29.27 -93.03
C LYS A 593 18.78 -27.77 -93.03
N LEU A 594 19.01 -27.07 -94.15
CA LEU A 594 18.68 -25.66 -94.29
C LEU A 594 17.18 -25.39 -94.19
N SER A 595 16.37 -26.26 -94.80
CA SER A 595 14.91 -26.19 -94.70
C SER A 595 14.44 -26.47 -93.27
N ALA A 596 15.09 -27.40 -92.57
CA ALA A 596 14.83 -27.67 -91.16
C ALA A 596 15.21 -26.47 -90.26
N PHE A 597 16.29 -25.75 -90.58
CA PHE A 597 16.65 -24.50 -89.92
C PHE A 597 15.58 -23.43 -90.09
N GLU A 598 15.13 -23.18 -91.33
CA GLU A 598 14.09 -22.21 -91.63
C GLU A 598 12.78 -22.53 -90.90
N ALA A 599 12.36 -23.80 -90.94
CA ALA A 599 11.15 -24.24 -90.24
C ALA A 599 11.24 -24.09 -88.71
N LEU A 600 12.44 -24.30 -88.14
CA LEU A 600 12.66 -24.18 -86.70
C LEU A 600 12.79 -22.72 -86.24
N TRP A 601 13.27 -21.82 -87.10
CA TRP A 601 13.56 -20.42 -86.76
C TRP A 601 12.91 -19.40 -87.72
N PRO A 602 11.58 -19.48 -87.99
CA PRO A 602 10.95 -18.76 -89.09
C PRO A 602 10.97 -17.23 -88.97
N GLU A 603 11.07 -16.71 -87.75
CA GLU A 603 11.10 -15.25 -87.47
C GLU A 603 12.53 -14.67 -87.45
N SER A 604 13.55 -15.49 -87.68
CA SER A 604 14.95 -15.04 -87.62
C SER A 604 15.38 -14.43 -88.95
N GLU A 605 16.22 -13.39 -88.90
CA GLU A 605 16.79 -12.79 -90.13
C GLU A 605 17.62 -13.82 -90.91
N GLU A 606 18.27 -14.74 -90.17
CA GLU A 606 19.08 -15.83 -90.71
C GLU A 606 18.24 -16.92 -91.40
N ALA A 607 16.92 -17.00 -91.17
CA ALA A 607 16.05 -17.91 -91.91
C ALA A 607 15.97 -17.52 -93.39
N SER A 608 15.94 -16.21 -93.68
CA SER A 608 16.03 -15.71 -95.06
C SER A 608 17.37 -16.05 -95.72
N GLU A 609 18.44 -16.02 -94.93
CA GLU A 609 19.79 -16.40 -95.36
C GLU A 609 19.84 -17.90 -95.70
N ALA A 610 19.33 -18.77 -94.82
CA ALA A 610 19.24 -20.22 -95.05
C ALA A 610 18.38 -20.57 -96.28
N ALA A 611 17.23 -19.91 -96.45
CA ALA A 611 16.36 -20.11 -97.60
C ALA A 611 17.05 -19.75 -98.94
N LYS A 612 17.82 -18.66 -98.97
CA LYS A 612 18.63 -18.28 -100.15
C LYS A 612 19.73 -19.31 -100.44
N ALA A 613 20.41 -19.81 -99.40
CA ALA A 613 21.41 -20.85 -99.57
C ALA A 613 20.80 -22.16 -100.12
N ALA A 614 19.63 -22.57 -99.60
CA ALA A 614 18.90 -23.74 -100.09
C ALA A 614 18.44 -23.56 -101.55
N ALA A 615 17.93 -22.39 -101.92
CA ALA A 615 17.55 -22.07 -103.30
C ALA A 615 18.75 -22.11 -104.26
N PHE A 616 19.91 -21.61 -103.84
CA PHE A 616 21.16 -21.73 -104.60
C PHE A 616 21.57 -23.19 -104.80
N LEU A 617 21.61 -23.98 -103.73
CA LEU A 617 21.91 -25.40 -103.81
C LEU A 617 20.92 -26.16 -104.71
N GLY A 618 19.63 -25.83 -104.66
CA GLY A 618 18.61 -26.39 -105.53
C GLY A 618 18.88 -26.11 -107.01
N ALA A 619 19.20 -24.86 -107.35
CA ALA A 619 19.56 -24.47 -108.72
C ALA A 619 20.86 -25.14 -109.20
N VAL A 620 21.84 -25.32 -108.30
CA VAL A 620 23.08 -26.07 -108.59
C VAL A 620 22.79 -27.55 -108.86
N ARG A 621 21.93 -28.17 -108.04
CA ARG A 621 21.53 -29.59 -108.16
C ARG A 621 20.78 -29.86 -109.47
N GLU A 622 19.92 -28.94 -109.89
CA GLU A 622 19.14 -29.03 -111.14
C GLU A 622 19.98 -28.82 -112.41
N GLY A 623 21.20 -28.31 -112.25
CA GLY A 623 22.18 -28.14 -113.30
C GLY A 623 21.95 -26.87 -114.13
N GLY A 624 22.33 -25.73 -113.55
CA GLY A 624 22.17 -24.40 -114.15
C GLY A 624 22.61 -24.33 -115.62
N LYS A 625 21.80 -23.64 -116.43
CA LYS A 625 22.10 -23.43 -117.85
C LYS A 625 23.30 -22.50 -117.96
N ALA A 626 24.36 -23.00 -118.57
CA ALA A 626 25.64 -22.33 -118.68
C ALA A 626 26.02 -22.15 -120.16
N VAL A 627 26.50 -20.96 -120.50
CA VAL A 627 26.96 -20.59 -121.83
C VAL A 627 28.42 -20.18 -121.76
N ILE A 628 29.29 -21.00 -122.33
CA ILE A 628 30.71 -20.68 -122.47
C ILE A 628 30.93 -19.99 -123.80
N THR A 629 31.54 -18.81 -123.78
CA THR A 629 32.01 -18.10 -124.96
C THR A 629 33.53 -18.19 -125.03
N ILE A 630 34.06 -18.72 -126.14
CA ILE A 630 35.48 -18.60 -126.45
C ILE A 630 35.68 -17.19 -127.03
N VAL A 631 36.31 -16.29 -126.27
CA VAL A 631 36.38 -14.86 -126.66
C VAL A 631 37.52 -14.66 -127.67
N LYS A 632 38.74 -14.92 -127.24
CA LYS A 632 39.96 -14.73 -128.04
C LYS A 632 41.09 -15.59 -127.49
N GLY A 633 42.12 -15.82 -128.30
CA GLY A 633 43.36 -16.46 -127.87
C GLY A 633 44.57 -15.56 -128.03
N ASP A 634 45.67 -15.94 -127.39
CA ASP A 634 47.01 -15.40 -127.63
C ASP A 634 47.95 -16.58 -127.88
N PHE A 635 48.38 -16.73 -129.12
CA PHE A 635 49.24 -17.79 -129.63
C PHE A 635 50.50 -17.23 -130.29
N THR A 636 50.93 -16.01 -129.93
CA THR A 636 52.15 -15.38 -130.47
C THR A 636 53.41 -16.24 -130.29
N ALA A 637 53.43 -17.16 -129.32
CA ALA A 637 54.56 -18.09 -129.17
C ALA A 637 54.69 -19.12 -130.30
N GLU A 638 53.65 -19.30 -131.11
CA GLU A 638 53.63 -20.21 -132.27
C GLU A 638 53.85 -19.48 -133.59
N ASP A 639 54.12 -18.16 -133.56
CA ASP A 639 54.51 -17.40 -134.75
C ASP A 639 55.82 -17.95 -135.32
N SER A 640 55.87 -18.09 -136.64
CA SER A 640 57.04 -18.60 -137.35
C SER A 640 57.49 -17.65 -138.46
N PHE A 641 58.66 -17.91 -139.03
CA PHE A 641 59.14 -17.18 -140.22
C PHE A 641 58.12 -17.18 -141.38
N TRP A 642 57.25 -18.18 -141.44
CA TRP A 642 56.25 -18.36 -142.50
C TRP A 642 54.91 -17.65 -142.23
N GLY A 643 54.76 -16.99 -141.08
CA GLY A 643 53.55 -16.27 -140.67
C GLY A 643 52.97 -16.78 -139.36
N SER A 644 51.88 -16.12 -138.93
CA SER A 644 51.11 -16.51 -137.75
C SER A 644 50.31 -17.80 -138.00
N PRO A 645 50.05 -18.61 -136.96
CA PRO A 645 49.36 -19.89 -137.10
C PRO A 645 47.88 -19.74 -137.49
N ASP A 646 47.35 -20.76 -138.16
CA ASP A 646 45.92 -20.93 -138.40
C ASP A 646 45.32 -21.70 -137.20
N ILE A 647 44.60 -21.02 -136.31
CA ILE A 647 44.16 -21.61 -135.04
C ILE A 647 42.69 -22.00 -135.08
N ARG A 648 42.39 -23.20 -134.59
CA ARG A 648 41.06 -23.61 -134.14
C ARG A 648 41.09 -24.01 -132.66
N VAL A 649 39.98 -23.82 -131.96
CA VAL A 649 39.82 -24.23 -130.56
C VAL A 649 38.69 -25.24 -130.46
N SER A 650 38.82 -26.18 -129.54
CA SER A 650 37.82 -27.18 -129.24
C SER A 650 37.61 -27.29 -127.75
N ILE A 651 36.34 -27.47 -127.35
CA ILE A 651 35.96 -27.78 -125.97
C ILE A 651 35.65 -29.26 -125.93
N LEU A 652 36.26 -29.97 -124.98
CA LEU A 652 35.95 -31.34 -124.67
C LEU A 652 35.25 -31.41 -123.32
N LYS A 653 34.06 -32.04 -123.29
CA LYS A 653 33.38 -32.46 -122.05
C LYS A 653 33.53 -33.98 -121.96
N ASP A 654 34.07 -34.47 -120.85
CA ASP A 654 34.31 -35.90 -120.60
C ASP A 654 35.10 -36.61 -121.73
N GLY A 655 36.08 -35.90 -122.29
CA GLY A 655 36.92 -36.38 -123.39
C GLY A 655 36.25 -36.42 -124.77
N LYS A 656 34.98 -35.98 -124.89
CA LYS A 656 34.28 -35.83 -126.17
C LYS A 656 34.26 -34.38 -126.59
N GLU A 657 34.61 -34.10 -127.85
CA GLU A 657 34.51 -32.76 -128.41
C GLU A 657 33.03 -32.33 -128.50
N VAL A 658 32.71 -31.20 -127.88
CA VAL A 658 31.34 -30.65 -127.80
C VAL A 658 31.20 -29.31 -128.52
N LEU A 659 32.31 -28.61 -128.73
CA LEU A 659 32.40 -27.42 -129.57
C LEU A 659 33.71 -27.46 -130.34
N ARG A 660 33.66 -27.06 -131.61
CA ARG A 660 34.82 -26.73 -132.42
C ARG A 660 34.60 -25.37 -133.09
N THR A 661 35.51 -24.44 -132.87
CA THR A 661 35.45 -23.12 -133.51
C THR A 661 35.81 -23.21 -134.99
N LYS A 662 35.51 -22.16 -135.76
CA LYS A 662 36.12 -22.00 -137.07
C LYS A 662 37.63 -21.79 -136.93
N THR A 663 38.38 -22.20 -137.94
CA THR A 663 39.80 -21.88 -138.02
C THR A 663 39.97 -20.41 -138.38
N VAL A 664 40.64 -19.64 -137.52
CA VAL A 664 41.03 -18.25 -137.77
C VAL A 664 42.42 -18.25 -138.39
N LYS A 665 42.52 -17.76 -139.62
CA LYS A 665 43.75 -17.87 -140.41
C LYS A 665 44.72 -16.70 -140.18
N GLY A 666 46.00 -17.01 -140.04
CA GLY A 666 47.11 -16.05 -140.07
C GLY A 666 47.10 -15.01 -138.94
N GLN A 667 46.44 -15.27 -137.81
CA GLN A 667 46.36 -14.34 -136.68
C GLN A 667 46.92 -14.97 -135.40
N ALA A 668 48.00 -14.40 -134.87
CA ALA A 668 48.57 -14.80 -133.58
C ALA A 668 47.60 -14.58 -132.40
N LYS A 669 46.67 -13.63 -132.53
CA LYS A 669 45.65 -13.30 -131.52
C LYS A 669 44.24 -13.44 -132.10
N PRO A 670 43.78 -14.67 -132.35
CA PRO A 670 42.50 -14.92 -133.00
C PRO A 670 41.34 -14.53 -132.08
N VAL A 671 40.27 -14.01 -132.67
CA VAL A 671 38.98 -13.74 -132.00
C VAL A 671 37.96 -14.74 -132.55
N PHE A 672 37.25 -15.42 -131.65
CA PHE A 672 36.41 -16.58 -131.95
C PHE A 672 34.92 -16.21 -131.84
N GLY A 673 34.48 -15.90 -130.62
CA GLY A 673 33.10 -15.54 -130.32
C GLY A 673 32.11 -16.70 -130.35
N GLU A 674 32.54 -17.94 -130.64
CA GLU A 674 31.67 -19.10 -130.59
C GLU A 674 31.22 -19.44 -129.16
N LYS A 675 29.97 -19.88 -129.05
CA LYS A 675 29.30 -20.20 -127.79
C LYS A 675 28.97 -21.69 -127.71
N TYR A 676 29.13 -22.26 -126.52
CA TYR A 676 28.69 -23.61 -126.18
C TYR A 676 27.74 -23.54 -124.99
N GLU A 677 26.50 -23.98 -125.21
CA GLU A 677 25.49 -24.10 -124.17
C GLU A 677 25.50 -25.52 -123.59
N PHE A 678 25.52 -25.62 -122.27
CA PHE A 678 25.49 -26.89 -121.56
C PHE A 678 24.80 -26.75 -120.20
N ALA A 679 24.32 -27.86 -119.67
CA ALA A 679 23.94 -27.93 -118.26
C ALA A 679 25.23 -28.16 -117.44
N TRP A 680 25.52 -27.23 -116.53
CA TRP A 680 26.64 -27.37 -115.60
C TRP A 680 26.23 -28.29 -114.45
N ASP A 681 27.13 -29.17 -114.04
CA ASP A 681 26.96 -30.03 -112.87
C ASP A 681 28.21 -29.96 -111.99
N VAL A 682 28.11 -30.32 -110.71
CA VAL A 682 29.22 -30.21 -109.73
C VAL A 682 30.39 -31.17 -110.00
N ALA A 683 30.28 -32.05 -110.99
CA ALA A 683 31.36 -32.92 -111.46
C ALA A 683 31.99 -32.40 -112.77
N SER A 684 31.42 -31.36 -113.36
CA SER A 684 31.76 -30.90 -114.70
C SER A 684 33.22 -30.53 -114.79
N THR A 685 33.86 -31.11 -115.80
CA THR A 685 35.24 -30.83 -116.15
C THR A 685 35.30 -30.57 -117.65
N LEU A 686 35.91 -29.45 -118.04
CA LEU A 686 36.06 -29.09 -119.45
C LEU A 686 37.53 -28.98 -119.78
N THR A 687 37.91 -29.57 -120.90
CA THR A 687 39.25 -29.44 -121.47
C THR A 687 39.17 -28.57 -122.72
N PHE A 688 39.97 -27.52 -122.75
CA PHE A 688 40.12 -26.63 -123.90
C PHE A 688 41.39 -27.03 -124.63
N THR A 689 41.26 -27.32 -125.92
CA THR A 689 42.40 -27.62 -126.80
C THR A 689 42.44 -26.63 -127.94
N ALA A 690 43.59 -26.01 -128.20
CA ALA A 690 43.81 -25.24 -129.41
C ALA A 690 44.77 -25.99 -130.33
N VAL A 691 44.43 -26.05 -131.61
CA VAL A 691 45.20 -26.72 -132.66
C VAL A 691 45.58 -25.69 -133.71
N SER A 692 46.88 -25.64 -134.03
CA SER A 692 47.39 -24.96 -135.21
C SER A 692 47.25 -25.91 -136.40
N GLU A 693 46.40 -25.55 -137.36
CA GLU A 693 46.18 -26.35 -138.57
C GLU A 693 47.38 -26.25 -139.50
N GLY A 694 47.86 -27.42 -139.93
CA GLY A 694 48.97 -27.48 -140.88
C GLY A 694 48.50 -27.19 -142.31
N GLY A 695 49.31 -26.46 -143.08
CA GLY A 695 49.06 -26.28 -144.52
C GLY A 695 49.28 -27.59 -145.30
N MET A 696 49.23 -27.54 -146.63
CA MET A 696 49.41 -28.71 -147.52
C MET A 696 50.72 -29.52 -147.29
N LEU A 697 51.68 -28.98 -146.53
CA LEU A 697 52.99 -29.57 -146.23
C LEU A 697 53.25 -29.78 -144.72
N SER A 698 52.29 -29.54 -143.82
CA SER A 698 52.45 -29.74 -142.37
C SER A 698 51.24 -30.42 -141.73
N SER A 699 51.46 -31.14 -140.63
CA SER A 699 50.38 -31.74 -139.84
C SER A 699 49.85 -30.77 -138.78
N ASP A 700 48.58 -30.92 -138.41
CA ASP A 700 47.97 -30.25 -137.26
C ASP A 700 48.80 -30.45 -135.98
N LYS A 701 49.03 -29.37 -135.24
CA LYS A 701 49.78 -29.37 -133.96
C LYS A 701 48.90 -28.85 -132.83
N GLU A 702 48.78 -29.60 -131.75
CA GLU A 702 48.17 -29.10 -130.50
C GLU A 702 49.10 -28.05 -129.87
N VAL A 703 48.61 -26.83 -129.71
CA VAL A 703 49.38 -25.68 -129.20
C VAL A 703 48.91 -25.20 -127.83
N LEU A 704 47.72 -25.64 -127.39
CA LEU A 704 47.23 -25.44 -126.03
C LEU A 704 46.38 -26.63 -125.63
N LYS A 705 46.57 -27.12 -124.40
CA LYS A 705 45.66 -28.05 -123.74
C LYS A 705 45.57 -27.71 -122.27
N ALA A 706 44.41 -27.27 -121.84
CA ALA A 706 44.17 -26.88 -120.46
C ALA A 706 42.84 -27.42 -119.98
N THR A 707 42.82 -27.97 -118.76
CA THR A 707 41.60 -28.50 -118.14
C THR A 707 41.19 -27.60 -116.99
N ALA A 708 39.95 -27.14 -117.02
CA ALA A 708 39.35 -26.40 -115.91
C ALA A 708 38.46 -27.37 -115.11
N ASP A 709 38.87 -27.63 -113.86
CA ASP A 709 38.15 -28.47 -112.91
C ASP A 709 37.02 -27.66 -112.25
N GLY A 710 35.84 -27.72 -112.86
CA GLY A 710 34.64 -27.01 -112.41
C GLY A 710 33.91 -27.70 -111.26
N ALA A 711 34.62 -28.52 -110.49
CA ALA A 711 34.09 -29.24 -109.35
C ALA A 711 33.64 -28.35 -108.18
N GLY A 712 32.61 -28.82 -107.47
CA GLY A 712 32.04 -28.16 -106.28
C GLY A 712 30.99 -27.11 -106.65
N ILE A 713 30.21 -26.67 -105.65
CA ILE A 713 29.05 -25.79 -105.86
C ILE A 713 29.37 -24.40 -106.47
N PHE A 714 30.62 -23.94 -106.37
CA PHE A 714 31.14 -22.72 -107.02
C PHE A 714 32.17 -23.00 -108.12
N GLY A 715 32.34 -24.26 -108.52
CA GLY A 715 33.38 -24.66 -109.47
C GLY A 715 33.22 -24.03 -110.85
N TYR A 716 31.99 -23.67 -111.25
CA TYR A 716 31.68 -23.00 -112.51
C TYR A 716 32.47 -21.70 -112.71
N GLU A 717 32.87 -21.00 -111.64
CA GLU A 717 33.60 -19.73 -111.74
C GLU A 717 34.95 -19.88 -112.44
N LYS A 718 35.54 -21.07 -112.42
CA LYS A 718 36.80 -21.37 -113.12
C LYS A 718 36.65 -21.38 -114.65
N TYR A 719 35.43 -21.35 -115.18
CA TYR A 719 35.15 -21.24 -116.62
C TYR A 719 35.07 -19.79 -117.13
N THR A 720 35.40 -18.80 -116.29
CA THR A 720 35.55 -17.39 -116.68
C THR A 720 36.97 -16.91 -116.43
N GLY A 721 37.56 -16.22 -117.40
CA GLY A 721 38.89 -15.63 -117.33
C GLY A 721 39.85 -16.14 -118.40
N THR A 722 41.15 -15.93 -118.19
CA THR A 722 42.19 -16.36 -119.14
C THR A 722 42.83 -17.67 -118.70
N ILE A 723 42.59 -18.73 -119.46
CA ILE A 723 43.24 -20.03 -119.28
C ILE A 723 44.58 -20.02 -120.03
N LYS A 724 45.66 -20.46 -119.38
CA LYS A 724 47.02 -20.47 -119.94
C LYS A 724 47.57 -21.88 -120.05
N SER A 725 48.35 -22.14 -121.10
CA SER A 725 49.14 -23.36 -121.29
C SER A 725 50.49 -22.96 -121.88
N GLY A 726 51.53 -22.95 -121.05
CA GLY A 726 52.83 -22.38 -121.44
C GLY A 726 52.71 -20.89 -121.77
N SER A 727 53.24 -20.49 -122.93
CA SER A 727 53.18 -19.10 -123.43
C SER A 727 51.89 -18.77 -124.19
N ASN A 728 51.00 -19.76 -124.39
CA ASN A 728 49.74 -19.58 -125.09
C ASN A 728 48.57 -19.41 -124.10
N SER A 729 47.54 -18.66 -124.49
CA SER A 729 46.37 -18.44 -123.64
C SER A 729 45.06 -18.34 -124.41
N LEU A 730 43.97 -18.61 -123.70
CA LEU A 730 42.61 -18.55 -124.19
C LEU A 730 41.75 -17.79 -123.19
N GLU A 731 41.08 -16.72 -123.63
CA GLU A 731 40.11 -15.99 -122.84
C GLU A 731 38.71 -16.58 -123.03
N ILE A 732 38.08 -16.93 -121.92
CA ILE A 732 36.80 -17.62 -121.85
C ILE A 732 35.87 -16.81 -120.95
N LYS A 733 34.60 -16.73 -121.33
CA LYS A 733 33.56 -16.09 -120.53
C LYS A 733 32.43 -17.07 -120.31
N LEU A 734 32.07 -17.33 -119.04
CA LEU A 734 30.87 -18.07 -118.67
C LEU A 734 29.74 -17.07 -118.36
N GLU A 735 28.57 -17.35 -118.91
CA GLU A 735 27.30 -16.78 -118.47
C GLU A 735 26.46 -17.95 -117.93
N ILE A 736 26.11 -17.93 -116.64
CA ILE A 736 25.33 -18.99 -115.98
C ILE A 736 24.15 -18.39 -115.24
N ASP A 737 22.99 -19.02 -115.34
CA ASP A 737 21.77 -18.62 -114.65
C ASP A 737 21.64 -19.38 -113.33
N LEU A 738 22.27 -18.84 -112.27
CA LEU A 738 22.15 -19.31 -110.89
C LEU A 738 21.82 -18.12 -109.98
N PRO A 739 20.97 -18.31 -108.95
CA PRO A 739 20.73 -17.28 -107.95
C PRO A 739 22.02 -16.98 -107.17
N GLU A 740 22.10 -15.81 -106.56
CA GLU A 740 23.25 -15.43 -105.74
C GLU A 740 23.27 -16.21 -104.42
N SER A 741 24.41 -16.84 -104.10
CA SER A 741 24.58 -17.52 -102.82
C SER A 741 24.93 -16.53 -101.70
N PRO A 742 24.30 -16.63 -100.52
CA PRO A 742 24.64 -15.80 -99.37
C PRO A 742 25.99 -16.16 -98.73
N TRP A 743 26.57 -17.33 -99.03
CA TRP A 743 27.77 -17.90 -98.38
C TRP A 743 28.91 -18.18 -99.35
N LYS A 744 29.02 -17.31 -100.36
CA LYS A 744 30.03 -17.42 -101.41
C LYS A 744 31.46 -17.43 -100.88
#